data_AF-A0A9E1UYB2-F1
#
_entry.id   AF-A0A9E1UYB2-F1
#
_cell.length_a   1.000
_cell.length_b   1.000
_cell.length_c   1.000
_cell.angle_alpha   90.00
_cell.angle_beta   90.00
_cell.angle_gamma   90.00
#
_symmetry.space_group_name_H-M   'P 1'
#
loop_
_entity.id
_entity.type
_entity.pdbx_description
1 polymer ?
#
loop_
_entity_poly.entity_id
_entity_poly.type
_entity_poly.pdbx_seq_one_letter_code
_entity_poly.pdbx_strand_id
1 'polypeptide(L)'
;MPMPVVQQRSRESLVGELKAQRLGASLFCCLIAGVMCALSTQVGAVEFSAEVDRLARAQTQGIRLDHGRAVIPCPLQRVEAVVDSSGLVVRSVSSDEGEGAFSLRVRVLGRIAGPATVPGPGLVSATSSLAKLTRSGMVEEFSTSADGLRQDFVVLQSPPGSGMLVLDVGVDGATAAADGQGVSLQLESGRRLVYHRLRVTDATGRELAATMQARCATAIRIEVQDADAAYPVRIDPTITDADWVSMSEYAGANNDVACIVYHGGDMYVGGYFTAIQDTMANRIAKWDGSSWSALGTGLNSKVAGIAFDGSGNLYAGGTFTTAGGSPANRVAKWDGSSWSSLGTGLNSEVTALAFDADGDLYVGGQFSVAGGVSANRIAKWNGTAWSALGSGVGSGFVSALACDTSGTLYAGGQFSAIDGVDVNNVAKWDDGSWSALGTGLSTRVYALALDASGKLHAGASNRVASWDGTSWTRLGTGMNNAVSSLAFDGSGNLYAGGYFTYAGGNAANRIAKWDGTAWSALGTGLGSYVLAVACDASGNVYAGGDFTTAGGEPANYIAKWDASSWSTFGAGMDGDVLALARDGSGKLYAGGEFTTMPGGPANYVAEWDGTSWSALGTGMSGKVKALACDPSGNLYAGGEFTTAGGVTVNRIAKWDGANWTALGSGTNHHVVALACDSAGNLYAGGHFTTVDGISANRIAKWDGANWSALGDGVNNSVYSLAVTTAGDLYVGGSFTTAGGETVNRIAKWDGNAWSGFATGVGANVYALTIDRGGDLCVGGAFTAAGGALA
;
A
#
# COMPACT_ATOMS: atom_id res chain seq x y z
N MET A 1 -84.63 -12.22 42.82
CA MET A 1 -84.07 -10.87 42.60
C MET A 1 -82.58 -11.01 42.36
N PRO A 2 -82.00 -10.45 41.29
CA PRO A 2 -82.39 -10.44 39.87
C PRO A 2 -81.44 -11.40 39.06
N MET A 3 -81.77 -12.06 37.94
CA MET A 3 -82.12 -11.64 36.57
C MET A 3 -81.16 -10.61 35.92
N PRO A 4 -80.89 -10.62 34.58
CA PRO A 4 -80.82 -11.77 33.66
C PRO A 4 -79.81 -11.59 32.46
N VAL A 5 -79.79 -12.61 31.55
CA VAL A 5 -79.75 -12.53 30.05
C VAL A 5 -78.38 -12.33 29.33
N VAL A 6 -77.82 -13.28 28.55
CA VAL A 6 -78.24 -14.03 27.31
C VAL A 6 -77.57 -13.39 26.06
N GLN A 7 -76.87 -14.08 25.14
CA GLN A 7 -77.21 -15.26 24.30
C GLN A 7 -75.98 -16.19 24.09
N GLN A 8 -76.07 -17.52 24.22
CA GLN A 8 -76.60 -18.52 23.26
C GLN A 8 -75.95 -18.43 21.86
N ARG A 9 -75.37 -19.48 21.23
CA ARG A 9 -75.72 -20.91 21.12
C ARG A 9 -74.51 -21.64 20.48
N SER A 10 -74.01 -22.76 21.04
CA SER A 10 -74.42 -24.17 20.83
C SER A 10 -73.69 -24.86 19.66
N ARG A 11 -72.94 -25.94 19.96
CA ARG A 11 -73.22 -27.36 19.61
C ARG A 11 -73.05 -27.66 18.13
N GLU A 12 -72.10 -28.51 17.75
CA GLU A 12 -72.18 -29.98 17.59
C GLU A 12 -71.39 -30.21 16.27
N SER A 13 -70.80 -31.33 15.88
CA SER A 13 -70.44 -32.63 16.43
C SER A 13 -69.83 -33.39 15.24
N LEU A 14 -69.09 -34.47 15.52
CA LEU A 14 -68.97 -35.67 14.67
C LEU A 14 -68.23 -35.62 13.31
N VAL A 15 -67.24 -36.52 13.25
CA VAL A 15 -67.05 -37.57 12.22
C VAL A 15 -66.44 -37.19 10.88
N GLY A 16 -65.43 -37.98 10.48
CA GLY A 16 -65.17 -38.23 9.05
C GLY A 16 -63.75 -38.64 8.72
N GLU A 17 -63.44 -39.94 8.85
CA GLU A 17 -62.32 -40.59 8.19
C GLU A 17 -62.34 -40.38 6.66
N LEU A 18 -61.19 -40.21 6.00
CA LEU A 18 -60.53 -41.25 5.18
C LEU A 18 -59.44 -40.70 4.23
N LYS A 19 -58.32 -41.43 4.27
CA LYS A 19 -57.18 -41.57 3.35
C LYS A 19 -57.37 -41.06 1.91
N ALA A 20 -56.34 -40.40 1.34
CA ALA A 20 -55.31 -41.06 0.51
C ALA A 20 -54.42 -40.06 -0.30
N GLN A 21 -53.12 -40.35 -0.25
CA GLN A 21 -52.10 -40.28 -1.31
C GLN A 21 -51.56 -38.94 -1.89
N ARG A 22 -50.26 -38.79 -1.62
CA ARG A 22 -49.12 -38.47 -2.51
C ARG A 22 -48.70 -37.00 -2.73
N LEU A 23 -47.37 -36.86 -2.55
CA LEU A 23 -46.41 -35.92 -3.15
C LEU A 23 -46.31 -34.51 -2.53
N GLY A 24 -45.07 -34.16 -2.16
CA GLY A 24 -44.61 -32.78 -2.14
C GLY A 24 -43.96 -32.35 -0.83
N ALA A 25 -42.65 -32.11 -0.89
CA ALA A 25 -41.83 -31.59 0.20
C ALA A 25 -42.21 -30.15 0.60
N SER A 26 -41.99 -29.84 1.89
CA SER A 26 -41.58 -28.55 2.47
C SER A 26 -42.38 -28.23 3.74
N LEU A 27 -41.68 -28.20 4.88
CA LEU A 27 -41.80 -27.24 5.99
C LEU A 27 -41.22 -27.90 7.26
N PHE A 28 -40.08 -27.41 7.73
CA PHE A 28 -39.98 -26.90 9.11
C PHE A 28 -38.67 -26.10 9.27
N CYS A 29 -38.82 -24.77 9.30
CA CYS A 29 -37.87 -23.85 9.87
C CYS A 29 -38.65 -22.82 10.71
N CYS A 30 -38.01 -22.35 11.78
CA CYS A 30 -38.36 -21.24 12.64
C CYS A 30 -39.33 -21.49 13.82
N LEU A 31 -38.73 -21.80 14.97
CA LEU A 31 -39.10 -21.21 16.25
C LEU A 31 -37.81 -20.83 17.00
N ILE A 32 -37.45 -19.55 16.95
CA ILE A 32 -36.91 -18.69 18.03
C ILE A 32 -36.58 -17.33 17.36
N ALA A 33 -37.56 -16.43 17.42
CA ALA A 33 -37.37 -14.99 17.38
C ALA A 33 -38.51 -14.40 18.20
N GLY A 34 -38.18 -13.72 19.30
CA GLY A 34 -39.16 -13.10 20.18
C GLY A 34 -38.63 -11.79 20.74
N VAL A 35 -39.35 -10.70 20.39
CA VAL A 35 -39.43 -9.37 21.04
C VAL A 35 -38.35 -8.35 20.63
N MET A 36 -38.55 -7.63 19.51
CA MET A 36 -39.13 -6.26 19.34
C MET A 36 -38.04 -5.18 19.20
N CYS A 37 -37.98 -4.39 18.12
CA CYS A 37 -38.92 -3.32 17.81
C CYS A 37 -39.04 -3.07 16.28
N ALA A 38 -40.23 -2.63 15.86
CA ALA A 38 -40.75 -2.68 14.49
C ALA A 38 -40.64 -1.35 13.72
N LEU A 39 -40.89 -1.47 12.40
CA LEU A 39 -41.24 -0.45 11.39
C LEU A 39 -40.11 -0.04 10.41
N SER A 40 -39.66 -0.97 9.58
CA SER A 40 -39.63 -0.79 8.11
C SER A 40 -39.35 -2.13 7.42
N THR A 41 -39.62 -2.22 6.11
CA THR A 41 -39.13 -3.25 5.18
C THR A 41 -39.65 -4.68 5.32
N GLN A 42 -40.95 -4.89 5.06
CA GLN A 42 -41.40 -6.19 4.49
C GLN A 42 -41.23 -6.25 2.96
N VAL A 43 -40.83 -5.14 2.32
CA VAL A 43 -40.49 -5.05 0.89
C VAL A 43 -39.04 -5.48 0.63
N GLY A 44 -38.09 -5.11 1.50
CA GLY A 44 -36.65 -5.37 1.29
C GLY A 44 -36.23 -6.84 1.37
N ALA A 45 -36.92 -7.69 2.15
CA ALA A 45 -36.54 -9.10 2.29
C ALA A 45 -36.85 -9.95 1.04
N VAL A 46 -37.84 -9.54 0.22
CA VAL A 46 -38.21 -10.24 -1.03
C VAL A 46 -37.28 -9.83 -2.18
N GLU A 47 -36.87 -8.56 -2.23
CA GLU A 47 -35.88 -8.06 -3.20
C GLU A 47 -34.48 -8.63 -2.92
N PHE A 48 -34.08 -8.73 -1.65
CA PHE A 48 -32.78 -9.28 -1.26
C PHE A 48 -32.63 -10.76 -1.65
N SER A 49 -33.68 -11.58 -1.48
CA SER A 49 -33.68 -12.99 -1.91
C SER A 49 -33.63 -13.14 -3.44
N ALA A 50 -34.27 -12.24 -4.19
CA ALA A 50 -34.30 -12.29 -5.64
C ALA A 50 -32.96 -11.85 -6.26
N GLU A 51 -32.29 -10.86 -5.66
CA GLU A 51 -30.97 -10.41 -6.11
C GLU A 51 -29.88 -11.44 -5.76
N VAL A 52 -29.95 -12.09 -4.59
CA VAL A 52 -29.07 -13.21 -4.23
C VAL A 52 -29.25 -14.40 -5.19
N ASP A 53 -30.50 -14.76 -5.53
CA ASP A 53 -30.77 -15.80 -6.53
C ASP A 53 -30.33 -15.40 -7.94
N ARG A 54 -30.41 -14.11 -8.30
CA ARG A 54 -29.93 -13.59 -9.59
C ARG A 54 -28.40 -13.66 -9.67
N LEU A 55 -27.70 -13.22 -8.62
CA LEU A 55 -26.24 -13.21 -8.54
C LEU A 55 -25.66 -14.64 -8.48
N ALA A 56 -26.31 -15.56 -7.74
CA ALA A 56 -25.95 -16.98 -7.71
C ALA A 56 -26.14 -17.68 -9.07
N ARG A 57 -27.18 -17.30 -9.84
CA ARG A 57 -27.38 -17.78 -11.22
C ARG A 57 -26.39 -17.16 -12.22
N ALA A 58 -25.93 -15.94 -11.99
CA ALA A 58 -24.92 -15.28 -12.81
C ALA A 58 -23.50 -15.84 -12.58
N GLN A 59 -23.18 -16.30 -11.37
CA GLN A 59 -21.88 -16.91 -11.02
C GLN A 59 -21.64 -18.30 -11.64
N THR A 60 -22.70 -19.05 -11.97
CA THR A 60 -22.61 -20.40 -12.53
C THR A 60 -22.71 -20.45 -14.06
N GLN A 61 -22.99 -19.32 -14.71
CA GLN A 61 -23.06 -19.20 -16.16
C GLN A 61 -21.89 -18.37 -16.67
N GLY A 62 -21.07 -18.93 -17.56
CA GLY A 62 -20.09 -18.16 -18.32
C GLY A 62 -20.76 -17.12 -19.23
N ILE A 63 -19.98 -16.45 -20.07
CA ILE A 63 -20.51 -15.48 -21.03
C ILE A 63 -21.60 -16.12 -21.89
N ARG A 64 -22.76 -15.45 -22.01
CA ARG A 64 -23.92 -15.95 -22.76
C ARG A 64 -24.32 -15.01 -23.88
N LEU A 65 -24.82 -15.57 -24.97
CA LEU A 65 -25.34 -14.81 -26.12
C LEU A 65 -26.86 -14.83 -26.11
N ASP A 66 -27.47 -13.70 -25.77
CA ASP A 66 -28.92 -13.52 -25.67
C ASP A 66 -29.39 -12.53 -26.75
N HIS A 67 -30.17 -13.02 -27.72
CA HIS A 67 -30.80 -12.18 -28.77
C HIS A 67 -29.83 -11.22 -29.48
N GLY A 68 -28.61 -11.68 -29.78
CA GLY A 68 -27.58 -10.88 -30.45
C GLY A 68 -26.79 -9.93 -29.54
N ARG A 69 -26.92 -10.07 -28.21
CA ARG A 69 -26.11 -9.38 -27.20
C ARG A 69 -25.36 -10.39 -26.35
N ALA A 70 -24.09 -10.14 -26.08
CA ALA A 70 -23.35 -10.96 -25.13
C ALA A 70 -23.48 -10.38 -23.74
N VAL A 71 -23.91 -11.18 -22.76
CA VAL A 71 -23.94 -10.81 -21.35
C VAL A 71 -22.74 -11.44 -20.66
N ILE A 72 -21.96 -10.60 -19.99
CA ILE A 72 -20.69 -10.94 -19.34
C ILE A 72 -20.84 -10.65 -17.84
N PRO A 73 -21.05 -11.69 -17.01
CA PRO A 73 -21.11 -11.50 -15.57
C PRO A 73 -19.71 -11.19 -15.03
N CYS A 74 -19.59 -10.14 -14.21
CA CYS A 74 -18.35 -9.79 -13.51
C CYS A 74 -18.66 -9.61 -12.02
N PRO A 75 -18.95 -10.71 -11.30
CA PRO A 75 -19.48 -10.66 -9.94
C PRO A 75 -18.51 -10.05 -8.93
N LEU A 76 -17.20 -10.23 -9.13
CA LEU A 76 -16.16 -9.70 -8.23
C LEU A 76 -16.12 -8.17 -8.21
N GLN A 77 -16.27 -7.56 -9.38
CA GLN A 77 -16.40 -6.12 -9.52
C GLN A 77 -17.86 -5.69 -9.35
N ARG A 78 -18.79 -6.54 -8.90
CA ARG A 78 -20.23 -6.23 -8.81
C ARG A 78 -20.75 -5.47 -10.04
N VAL A 79 -20.36 -5.90 -11.24
CA VAL A 79 -20.88 -5.35 -12.51
C VAL A 79 -21.41 -6.44 -13.44
N GLU A 80 -22.42 -6.08 -14.23
CA GLU A 80 -22.92 -6.89 -15.34
C GLU A 80 -22.63 -6.14 -16.64
N ALA A 81 -21.86 -6.75 -17.54
CA ALA A 81 -21.51 -6.13 -18.82
C ALA A 81 -22.35 -6.72 -19.94
N VAL A 82 -22.77 -5.87 -20.88
CA VAL A 82 -23.52 -6.27 -22.06
C VAL A 82 -22.82 -5.69 -23.28
N VAL A 83 -22.46 -6.57 -24.22
CA VAL A 83 -21.93 -6.19 -25.52
C VAL A 83 -23.03 -6.32 -26.55
N ASP A 84 -23.39 -5.21 -27.17
CA ASP A 84 -24.32 -5.17 -28.30
C ASP A 84 -23.60 -4.80 -29.60
N SER A 85 -24.33 -4.71 -30.70
CA SER A 85 -23.77 -4.35 -32.01
C SER A 85 -23.09 -2.98 -32.03
N SER A 86 -23.33 -2.11 -31.04
CA SER A 86 -22.77 -0.77 -30.95
C SER A 86 -21.66 -0.63 -29.89
N GLY A 87 -21.38 -1.65 -29.08
CA GLY A 87 -20.28 -1.64 -28.10
C GLY A 87 -20.66 -2.12 -26.70
N LEU A 88 -19.83 -1.74 -25.72
CA LEU A 88 -19.91 -2.20 -24.34
C LEU A 88 -20.81 -1.29 -23.49
N VAL A 89 -21.72 -1.88 -22.73
CA VAL A 89 -22.47 -1.25 -21.64
C VAL A 89 -22.14 -2.01 -20.36
N VAL A 90 -21.75 -1.29 -19.30
CA VAL A 90 -21.43 -1.86 -17.99
C VAL A 90 -22.44 -1.31 -16.98
N ARG A 91 -23.09 -2.21 -16.25
CA ARG A 91 -24.04 -1.87 -15.20
C ARG A 91 -23.44 -2.22 -13.84
N SER A 92 -23.36 -1.23 -12.94
CA SER A 92 -23.17 -1.47 -11.51
C SER A 92 -24.37 -2.23 -10.96
N VAL A 93 -24.10 -3.37 -10.31
CA VAL A 93 -25.07 -4.13 -9.52
C VAL A 93 -24.75 -4.04 -8.02
N SER A 94 -23.99 -3.01 -7.63
CA SER A 94 -23.64 -2.76 -6.23
C SER A 94 -24.69 -1.87 -5.59
N SER A 95 -25.50 -2.44 -4.70
CA SER A 95 -26.53 -1.70 -3.94
C SER A 95 -25.93 -0.70 -2.96
N ASP A 96 -24.70 -0.97 -2.50
CA ASP A 96 -24.07 -0.25 -1.38
C ASP A 96 -23.08 0.81 -1.87
N GLU A 97 -22.45 0.60 -3.03
CA GLU A 97 -21.52 1.55 -3.66
C GLU A 97 -22.23 2.44 -4.72
N GLY A 98 -23.50 2.12 -5.03
CA GLY A 98 -24.35 2.90 -5.94
C GLY A 98 -24.63 2.21 -7.28
N GLU A 99 -25.91 1.99 -7.57
CA GLU A 99 -26.37 1.44 -8.85
C GLU A 99 -26.28 2.45 -10.01
N GLY A 100 -26.07 1.97 -11.23
CA GLY A 100 -26.00 2.82 -12.42
C GLY A 100 -25.40 2.09 -13.62
N ALA A 101 -25.40 2.71 -14.78
CA ALA A 101 -24.81 2.13 -15.99
C ALA A 101 -24.05 3.17 -16.80
N PHE A 102 -22.95 2.74 -17.41
CA PHE A 102 -22.22 3.53 -18.39
C PHE A 102 -21.89 2.70 -19.62
N SER A 103 -21.52 3.37 -20.71
CA SER A 103 -21.07 2.70 -21.94
C SER A 103 -19.70 3.20 -22.37
N LEU A 104 -18.91 2.28 -22.91
CA LEU A 104 -17.63 2.55 -23.53
C LEU A 104 -17.72 2.13 -24.99
N ARG A 105 -17.68 3.10 -25.90
CA ARG A 105 -17.90 2.87 -27.34
C ARG A 105 -16.81 3.53 -28.15
N VAL A 106 -16.13 2.76 -28.99
CA VAL A 106 -15.16 3.31 -29.93
C VAL A 106 -15.85 4.30 -30.87
N ARG A 107 -15.37 5.55 -30.87
CA ARG A 107 -15.85 6.65 -31.72
C ARG A 107 -14.88 6.95 -32.85
N VAL A 108 -13.58 6.76 -32.64
CA VAL A 108 -12.55 6.97 -33.65
C VAL A 108 -11.57 5.81 -33.62
N LEU A 109 -11.27 5.26 -34.80
CA LEU A 109 -10.08 4.47 -35.08
C LEU A 109 -9.35 5.13 -36.25
N GLY A 110 -8.05 5.40 -36.10
CA GLY A 110 -7.30 6.07 -37.17
C GLY A 110 -5.87 6.46 -36.78
N ARG A 111 -5.38 7.52 -37.43
CA ARG A 111 -4.05 8.09 -37.23
C ARG A 111 -4.16 9.52 -36.70
N ILE A 112 -3.21 9.96 -35.87
CA ILE A 112 -3.20 11.32 -35.33
C ILE A 112 -3.19 12.42 -36.42
N ALA A 113 -2.57 12.14 -37.57
CA ALA A 113 -2.59 12.97 -38.77
C ALA A 113 -3.16 12.17 -39.97
N GLY A 114 -4.40 11.70 -39.83
CA GLY A 114 -5.12 10.96 -40.88
C GLY A 114 -6.65 11.06 -40.75
N PRO A 115 -7.40 10.50 -41.72
CA PRO A 115 -8.86 10.52 -41.68
C PRO A 115 -9.38 9.72 -40.47
N ALA A 116 -10.29 10.32 -39.71
CA ALA A 116 -10.99 9.64 -38.61
C ALA A 116 -12.05 8.68 -39.18
N THR A 117 -11.97 7.40 -38.84
CA THR A 117 -13.05 6.45 -39.14
C THR A 117 -13.86 6.19 -37.88
N VAL A 118 -15.19 6.22 -38.01
CA VAL A 118 -16.10 5.81 -36.94
C VAL A 118 -16.44 4.34 -37.18
N PRO A 119 -16.03 3.41 -36.31
CA PRO A 119 -16.41 2.02 -36.47
C PRO A 119 -17.95 1.88 -36.42
N GLY A 120 -18.53 1.38 -37.50
CA GLY A 120 -19.96 1.10 -37.59
C GLY A 120 -20.39 -0.05 -36.66
N PRO A 121 -21.69 -0.37 -36.61
CA PRO A 121 -22.17 -1.49 -35.82
C PRO A 121 -21.55 -2.82 -36.30
N GLY A 122 -21.32 -3.74 -35.37
CA GLY A 122 -20.66 -5.02 -35.61
C GLY A 122 -21.54 -6.23 -35.30
N LEU A 123 -21.00 -7.40 -35.61
CA LEU A 123 -21.59 -8.69 -35.25
C LEU A 123 -21.06 -9.14 -33.89
N VAL A 124 -21.98 -9.44 -32.96
CA VAL A 124 -21.65 -10.01 -31.65
C VAL A 124 -21.63 -11.54 -31.76
N SER A 125 -20.58 -12.16 -31.23
CA SER A 125 -20.50 -13.60 -31.01
C SER A 125 -19.94 -13.86 -29.61
N ALA A 126 -20.23 -15.02 -29.02
CA ALA A 126 -19.66 -15.37 -27.73
C ALA A 126 -19.46 -16.88 -27.56
N THR A 127 -18.42 -17.24 -26.83
CA THR A 127 -18.25 -18.54 -26.17
C THR A 127 -18.53 -18.36 -24.67
N SER A 128 -18.39 -19.42 -23.87
CA SER A 128 -18.50 -19.32 -22.41
C SER A 128 -17.44 -18.44 -21.75
N SER A 129 -16.32 -18.13 -22.43
CA SER A 129 -15.18 -17.41 -21.87
C SER A 129 -14.79 -16.14 -22.64
N LEU A 130 -15.34 -15.91 -23.83
CA LEU A 130 -14.97 -14.78 -24.69
C LEU A 130 -16.17 -14.27 -25.47
N ALA A 131 -16.51 -13.00 -25.31
CA ALA A 131 -17.38 -12.29 -26.25
C ALA A 131 -16.53 -11.55 -27.28
N LYS A 132 -17.00 -11.47 -28.52
CA LYS A 132 -16.38 -10.70 -29.59
C LYS A 132 -17.41 -9.82 -30.27
N LEU A 133 -17.03 -8.58 -30.52
CA LEU A 133 -17.73 -7.66 -31.40
C LEU A 133 -16.85 -7.38 -32.62
N THR A 134 -17.20 -8.01 -33.74
CA THR A 134 -16.46 -7.89 -35.00
C THR A 134 -17.00 -6.72 -35.81
N ARG A 135 -16.15 -5.74 -36.09
CA ARG A 135 -16.47 -4.52 -36.85
C ARG A 135 -15.57 -4.39 -38.07
N SER A 136 -15.87 -3.45 -38.95
CA SER A 136 -14.97 -3.13 -40.07
C SER A 136 -13.65 -2.58 -39.53
N GLY A 137 -12.54 -3.26 -39.82
CA GLY A 137 -11.17 -2.86 -39.46
C GLY A 137 -10.70 -3.23 -38.04
N MET A 138 -11.57 -3.71 -37.17
CA MET A 138 -11.20 -4.11 -35.81
C MET A 138 -12.12 -5.17 -35.21
N VAL A 139 -11.61 -5.89 -34.22
CA VAL A 139 -12.40 -6.78 -33.35
C VAL A 139 -12.23 -6.30 -31.91
N GLU A 140 -13.34 -6.15 -31.19
CA GLU A 140 -13.31 -5.99 -29.74
C GLU A 140 -13.52 -7.36 -29.09
N GLU A 141 -12.60 -7.81 -28.24
CA GLU A 141 -12.72 -9.05 -27.48
C GLU A 141 -12.92 -8.75 -26.00
N PHE A 142 -13.89 -9.39 -25.37
CA PHE A 142 -14.24 -9.14 -23.98
C PHE A 142 -14.17 -10.43 -23.17
N SER A 143 -13.49 -10.37 -22.04
CA SER A 143 -13.35 -11.49 -21.10
C SER A 143 -13.42 -10.97 -19.67
N THR A 144 -13.73 -11.87 -18.75
CA THR A 144 -13.80 -11.57 -17.31
C THR A 144 -12.79 -12.43 -16.56
N SER A 145 -12.20 -11.86 -15.51
CA SER A 145 -11.24 -12.53 -14.63
C SER A 145 -11.30 -11.90 -13.24
N ALA A 146 -10.48 -12.40 -12.30
CA ALA A 146 -10.32 -11.77 -10.99
C ALA A 146 -9.89 -10.29 -11.07
N ASP A 147 -9.14 -9.95 -12.11
CA ASP A 147 -8.62 -8.60 -12.36
C ASP A 147 -9.68 -7.60 -12.85
N GLY A 148 -10.80 -8.09 -13.38
CA GLY A 148 -11.87 -7.26 -13.92
C GLY A 148 -12.35 -7.66 -15.32
N LEU A 149 -13.09 -6.74 -15.94
CA LEU A 149 -13.60 -6.87 -17.30
C LEU A 149 -12.57 -6.33 -18.30
N ARG A 150 -11.95 -7.22 -19.05
CA ARG A 150 -10.95 -6.87 -20.07
C ARG A 150 -11.65 -6.54 -21.40
N GLN A 151 -11.24 -5.47 -22.05
CA GLN A 151 -11.72 -5.03 -23.36
C GLN A 151 -10.54 -4.87 -24.32
N ASP A 152 -10.30 -5.89 -25.15
CA ASP A 152 -9.21 -5.92 -26.11
C ASP A 152 -9.65 -5.31 -27.43
N PHE A 153 -8.98 -4.26 -27.89
CA PHE A 153 -9.11 -3.75 -29.24
C PHE A 153 -8.05 -4.38 -30.14
N VAL A 154 -8.48 -5.28 -31.03
CA VAL A 154 -7.62 -5.94 -32.02
C VAL A 154 -7.77 -5.19 -33.36
N VAL A 155 -6.83 -4.29 -33.63
CA VAL A 155 -6.78 -3.54 -34.89
C VAL A 155 -6.18 -4.44 -35.96
N LEU A 156 -6.92 -4.73 -37.03
CA LEU A 156 -6.56 -5.80 -37.97
C LEU A 156 -5.46 -5.40 -38.95
N GLN A 157 -5.41 -4.12 -39.32
CA GLN A 157 -4.45 -3.55 -40.26
C GLN A 157 -4.13 -2.11 -39.90
N SER A 158 -2.98 -1.62 -40.33
CA SER A 158 -2.57 -0.23 -40.18
C SER A 158 -3.60 0.72 -40.82
N PRO A 159 -4.23 1.64 -40.05
CA PRO A 159 -5.14 2.62 -40.62
C PRO A 159 -4.39 3.61 -41.53
N PRO A 160 -5.02 4.10 -42.63
CA PRO A 160 -4.41 5.06 -43.54
C PRO A 160 -4.13 6.40 -42.86
N GLY A 161 -3.01 7.04 -43.20
CA GLY A 161 -2.57 8.32 -42.62
C GLY A 161 -1.16 8.23 -42.04
N SER A 162 -0.75 9.24 -41.28
CA SER A 162 0.59 9.33 -40.67
C SER A 162 0.54 9.61 -39.16
N GLY A 163 1.61 9.24 -38.45
CA GLY A 163 1.73 9.39 -37.00
C GLY A 163 1.13 8.23 -36.20
N MET A 164 0.99 8.40 -34.88
CA MET A 164 0.54 7.33 -33.96
C MET A 164 -0.85 6.78 -34.33
N LEU A 165 -1.06 5.49 -34.08
CA LEU A 165 -2.37 4.87 -34.05
C LEU A 165 -3.20 5.48 -32.91
N VAL A 166 -4.43 5.88 -33.19
CA VAL A 166 -5.33 6.54 -32.23
C VAL A 166 -6.65 5.80 -32.15
N LEU A 167 -7.10 5.57 -30.92
CA LEU A 167 -8.43 5.09 -30.57
C LEU A 167 -9.10 6.11 -29.63
N ASP A 168 -10.22 6.70 -30.05
CA ASP A 168 -11.07 7.48 -29.14
C ASP A 168 -12.26 6.63 -28.69
N VAL A 169 -12.41 6.45 -27.39
CA VAL A 169 -13.49 5.72 -26.73
C VAL A 169 -14.41 6.74 -26.06
N GLY A 170 -15.65 6.82 -26.53
CA GLY A 170 -16.67 7.66 -25.92
C GLY A 170 -17.20 7.03 -24.64
N VAL A 171 -17.41 7.87 -23.63
CA VAL A 171 -17.96 7.51 -22.32
C VAL A 171 -19.32 8.18 -22.17
N ASP A 172 -20.34 7.40 -21.82
CA ASP A 172 -21.71 7.87 -21.60
C ASP A 172 -22.27 7.21 -20.32
N GLY A 173 -22.98 7.94 -19.47
CA GLY A 173 -23.45 7.46 -18.16
C GLY A 173 -22.39 7.43 -17.04
N ALA A 174 -21.16 7.86 -17.32
CA ALA A 174 -20.10 8.10 -16.33
C ALA A 174 -19.23 9.28 -16.74
N THR A 175 -18.51 9.87 -15.79
CA THR A 175 -17.51 10.91 -16.00
C THR A 175 -16.12 10.30 -16.01
N ALA A 176 -15.39 10.51 -17.11
CA ALA A 176 -13.99 10.10 -17.28
C ALA A 176 -13.02 11.17 -16.73
N ALA A 177 -12.07 10.76 -15.91
CA ALA A 177 -11.00 11.63 -15.39
C ALA A 177 -9.65 10.90 -15.34
N ALA A 178 -8.55 11.65 -15.32
CA ALA A 178 -7.21 11.06 -15.23
C ALA A 178 -7.03 10.34 -13.89
N ASP A 179 -6.45 9.14 -13.93
CA ASP A 179 -6.25 8.29 -12.76
C ASP A 179 -4.89 7.62 -12.88
N GLY A 180 -3.79 8.31 -12.55
CA GLY A 180 -2.39 7.84 -12.41
C GLY A 180 -1.81 6.80 -13.41
N GLN A 181 -2.45 5.63 -13.51
CA GLN A 181 -2.16 4.46 -14.34
C GLN A 181 -3.22 4.20 -15.45
N GLY A 182 -4.20 5.09 -15.62
CA GLY A 182 -5.33 4.94 -16.54
C GLY A 182 -6.37 6.07 -16.43
N VAL A 183 -7.65 5.70 -16.49
CA VAL A 183 -8.79 6.64 -16.43
C VAL A 183 -9.82 6.16 -15.42
N SER A 184 -10.25 7.01 -14.49
CA SER A 184 -11.38 6.74 -13.61
C SER A 184 -12.70 7.00 -14.32
N LEU A 185 -13.70 6.17 -14.05
CA LEU A 185 -15.06 6.25 -14.55
C LEU A 185 -16.01 6.39 -13.36
N GLN A 186 -16.46 7.62 -13.08
CA GLN A 186 -17.36 7.89 -11.97
C GLN A 186 -18.82 7.98 -12.45
N LEU A 187 -19.66 7.11 -11.92
CA LEU A 187 -21.10 7.12 -12.19
C LEU A 187 -21.78 8.23 -11.38
N GLU A 188 -22.96 8.67 -11.82
CA GLU A 188 -23.79 9.64 -11.06
C GLU A 188 -24.15 9.16 -9.66
N SER A 189 -24.19 7.84 -9.44
CA SER A 189 -24.42 7.24 -8.13
C SER A 189 -23.28 7.48 -7.13
N GLY A 190 -22.14 8.01 -7.58
CA GLY A 190 -20.92 8.17 -6.81
C GLY A 190 -19.94 7.02 -7.00
N ARG A 191 -20.40 5.85 -7.47
CA ARG A 191 -19.55 4.69 -7.72
C ARG A 191 -18.43 5.02 -8.68
N ARG A 192 -17.19 4.68 -8.31
CA ARG A 192 -16.02 4.87 -9.15
C ARG A 192 -15.50 3.50 -9.60
N LEU A 193 -15.24 3.37 -10.89
CA LEU A 193 -14.46 2.27 -11.48
C LEU A 193 -13.19 2.86 -12.11
N VAL A 194 -12.20 2.03 -12.41
CA VAL A 194 -10.99 2.45 -13.13
C VAL A 194 -10.79 1.60 -14.39
N TYR A 195 -10.41 2.25 -15.48
CA TYR A 195 -10.05 1.65 -16.75
C TYR A 195 -8.55 1.85 -16.95
N HIS A 196 -7.77 0.80 -16.74
CA HIS A 196 -6.32 0.86 -16.59
C HIS A 196 -5.62 -0.39 -17.14
N ARG A 197 -4.35 -0.63 -16.76
CA ARG A 197 -3.54 -1.80 -17.16
C ARG A 197 -3.40 -1.96 -18.68
N LEU A 198 -3.25 -0.83 -19.37
CA LEU A 198 -3.04 -0.80 -20.81
C LEU A 198 -1.74 -1.53 -21.18
N ARG A 199 -1.84 -2.62 -21.92
CA ARG A 199 -0.72 -3.22 -22.64
C ARG A 199 -1.04 -3.24 -24.14
N VAL A 200 0.00 -3.07 -24.95
CA VAL A 200 -0.17 -3.07 -26.40
C VAL A 200 0.87 -3.98 -27.03
N THR A 201 0.42 -4.94 -27.82
CA THR A 201 1.32 -5.91 -28.49
C THR A 201 1.01 -6.01 -29.97
N ASP A 202 2.05 -6.09 -30.79
CA ASP A 202 1.92 -6.40 -32.22
C ASP A 202 1.81 -7.92 -32.47
N ALA A 203 1.60 -8.32 -33.73
CA ALA A 203 1.38 -9.71 -34.12
C ALA A 203 2.59 -10.63 -33.90
N THR A 204 3.78 -10.07 -33.67
CA THR A 204 4.98 -10.83 -33.30
C THR A 204 5.11 -11.02 -31.78
N GLY A 205 4.23 -10.39 -31.00
CA GLY A 205 4.31 -10.34 -29.55
C GLY A 205 5.20 -9.21 -29.02
N ARG A 206 5.67 -8.30 -29.89
CA ARG A 206 6.46 -7.13 -29.47
C ARG A 206 5.55 -6.13 -28.78
N GLU A 207 5.94 -5.70 -27.59
CA GLU A 207 5.22 -4.67 -26.84
C GLU A 207 5.48 -3.29 -27.44
N LEU A 208 4.42 -2.49 -27.56
CA LEU A 208 4.44 -1.15 -28.16
C LEU A 208 4.17 -0.10 -27.09
N ALA A 209 4.90 1.02 -27.15
CA ALA A 209 4.65 2.14 -26.26
C ALA A 209 3.27 2.75 -26.54
N ALA A 210 2.47 2.96 -25.51
CA ALA A 210 1.14 3.50 -25.62
C ALA A 210 0.76 4.33 -24.40
N THR A 211 -0.19 5.24 -24.59
CA THR A 211 -0.77 6.07 -23.52
C THR A 211 -2.28 6.03 -23.57
N MET A 212 -2.94 6.01 -22.42
CA MET A 212 -4.39 6.14 -22.29
C MET A 212 -4.71 7.31 -21.37
N GLN A 213 -5.53 8.25 -21.83
CA GLN A 213 -5.85 9.48 -21.09
C GLN A 213 -7.30 9.91 -21.30
N ALA A 214 -7.94 10.46 -20.27
CA ALA A 214 -9.21 11.14 -20.41
C ALA A 214 -9.00 12.47 -21.17
N ARG A 215 -9.61 12.60 -22.35
CA ARG A 215 -9.55 13.85 -23.14
C ARG A 215 -10.52 14.90 -22.58
N CYS A 216 -11.66 14.42 -22.10
CA CYS A 216 -12.68 15.18 -21.38
C CYS A 216 -13.57 14.19 -20.61
N ALA A 217 -14.55 14.72 -19.87
CA ALA A 217 -15.51 13.94 -19.09
C ALA A 217 -16.21 12.81 -19.86
N THR A 218 -16.33 12.90 -21.19
CA THR A 218 -17.08 11.94 -22.03
C THR A 218 -16.22 11.25 -23.08
N ALA A 219 -14.90 11.35 -23.02
CA ALA A 219 -14.01 10.73 -24.00
C ALA A 219 -12.64 10.35 -23.44
N ILE A 220 -12.19 9.15 -23.80
CA ILE A 220 -10.87 8.59 -23.53
C ILE A 220 -10.13 8.47 -24.85
N ARG A 221 -8.84 8.80 -24.87
CA ARG A 221 -7.96 8.58 -26.00
C ARG A 221 -6.87 7.59 -25.64
N ILE A 222 -6.65 6.63 -26.52
CA ILE A 222 -5.49 5.75 -26.52
C ILE A 222 -4.64 6.10 -27.74
N GLU A 223 -3.36 6.38 -27.52
CA GLU A 223 -2.36 6.63 -28.56
C GLU A 223 -1.29 5.54 -28.49
N VAL A 224 -0.97 4.93 -29.63
CA VAL A 224 -0.01 3.82 -29.73
C VAL A 224 1.09 4.16 -30.72
N GLN A 225 2.34 3.99 -30.30
CA GLN A 225 3.50 4.04 -31.18
C GLN A 225 3.69 2.70 -31.88
N ASP A 226 3.02 2.55 -33.03
CA ASP A 226 2.98 1.33 -33.82
C ASP A 226 3.89 1.39 -35.07
N ALA A 227 4.90 2.26 -35.06
CA ALA A 227 5.90 2.27 -36.12
C ALA A 227 6.54 0.88 -36.27
N ASP A 228 6.56 0.39 -37.51
CA ASP A 228 7.05 -0.94 -37.88
C ASP A 228 6.34 -2.11 -37.17
N ALA A 229 5.16 -1.89 -36.59
CA ALA A 229 4.38 -2.95 -35.95
C ALA A 229 3.81 -3.94 -36.96
N ALA A 230 3.94 -5.23 -36.65
CA ALA A 230 3.24 -6.27 -37.38
C ALA A 230 1.77 -6.29 -36.95
N TYR A 231 0.84 -6.16 -37.89
CA TYR A 231 -0.59 -6.24 -37.59
C TYR A 231 -1.10 -7.69 -37.59
N PRO A 232 -2.09 -8.04 -36.74
CA PRO A 232 -2.89 -7.15 -35.89
C PRO A 232 -2.16 -6.61 -34.66
N VAL A 233 -2.50 -5.37 -34.27
CA VAL A 233 -2.08 -4.76 -33.00
C VAL A 233 -3.21 -4.93 -31.99
N ARG A 234 -2.90 -5.48 -30.80
CA ARG A 234 -3.84 -5.69 -29.69
C ARG A 234 -3.59 -4.64 -28.61
N ILE A 235 -4.64 -3.97 -28.17
CA ILE A 235 -4.65 -2.95 -27.12
C ILE A 235 -5.62 -3.44 -26.03
N ASP A 236 -5.18 -3.69 -24.79
CA ASP A 236 -5.94 -4.55 -23.85
C ASP A 236 -6.24 -3.97 -22.44
N PRO A 237 -6.84 -2.77 -22.33
CA PRO A 237 -7.18 -2.20 -21.03
C PRO A 237 -8.25 -3.03 -20.28
N THR A 238 -8.23 -2.91 -18.95
CA THR A 238 -9.12 -3.63 -18.03
C THR A 238 -9.94 -2.66 -17.18
N ILE A 239 -11.24 -2.92 -17.03
CA ILE A 239 -12.14 -2.21 -16.12
C ILE A 239 -12.19 -2.97 -14.81
N THR A 240 -11.82 -2.30 -13.72
CA THR A 240 -11.91 -2.85 -12.37
C THR A 240 -12.54 -1.83 -11.41
N ASP A 241 -12.84 -2.26 -10.20
CA ASP A 241 -13.37 -1.33 -9.20
C ASP A 241 -12.29 -0.34 -8.74
N ALA A 242 -12.68 0.91 -8.49
CA ALA A 242 -11.72 1.92 -8.05
C ALA A 242 -11.25 1.67 -6.62
N ASP A 243 -12.08 1.01 -5.81
CA ASP A 243 -11.79 0.67 -4.43
C ASP A 243 -11.36 -0.81 -4.30
N TRP A 244 -11.72 -1.67 -5.28
CA TRP A 244 -11.17 -3.01 -5.66
C TRP A 244 -9.92 -3.51 -4.90
N VAL A 245 -10.15 -4.43 -3.96
CA VAL A 245 -9.72 -4.36 -2.57
C VAL A 245 -9.32 -5.74 -2.00
N SER A 246 -8.92 -5.73 -0.72
CA SER A 246 -9.29 -6.66 0.36
C SER A 246 -10.41 -7.69 0.09
N MET A 247 -10.22 -8.91 0.62
CA MET A 247 -11.19 -10.01 0.63
C MET A 247 -12.42 -9.70 1.53
N SER A 248 -13.38 -8.92 1.01
CA SER A 248 -14.78 -8.67 1.44
C SER A 248 -15.08 -8.03 2.82
N GLU A 249 -16.32 -7.52 2.95
CA GLU A 249 -16.91 -6.85 4.14
C GLU A 249 -17.34 -7.79 5.29
N TYR A 250 -17.05 -9.11 5.26
CA TYR A 250 -17.31 -10.01 6.41
C TYR A 250 -16.25 -11.10 6.60
N ALA A 251 -16.18 -11.57 7.86
CA ALA A 251 -15.13 -12.37 8.50
C ALA A 251 -14.37 -13.35 7.60
N GLY A 252 -13.03 -13.16 7.53
CA GLY A 252 -12.08 -14.10 6.93
C GLY A 252 -12.03 -15.45 7.66
N ALA A 253 -10.88 -16.11 7.64
CA ALA A 253 -10.72 -17.37 8.37
C ALA A 253 -11.12 -17.20 9.86
N ASN A 254 -11.91 -18.12 10.40
CA ASN A 254 -12.42 -18.03 11.77
C ASN A 254 -11.34 -18.30 12.86
N ASN A 255 -10.08 -18.45 12.46
CA ASN A 255 -8.91 -18.64 13.28
C ASN A 255 -7.65 -18.36 12.43
N ASP A 256 -6.47 -18.45 13.03
CA ASP A 256 -5.19 -18.13 12.39
C ASP A 256 -4.99 -18.86 11.06
N VAL A 257 -4.59 -18.11 10.03
CA VAL A 257 -3.96 -18.65 8.83
C VAL A 257 -2.46 -18.68 9.09
N ALA A 258 -1.84 -19.86 9.03
CA ALA A 258 -0.42 -20.05 9.34
C ALA A 258 0.46 -20.10 8.09
N CYS A 259 -0.10 -20.48 6.94
CA CYS A 259 0.62 -20.55 5.67
C CYS A 259 -0.31 -20.25 4.49
N ILE A 260 0.29 -19.76 3.40
CA ILE A 260 -0.37 -19.40 2.15
C ILE A 260 0.56 -19.73 1.00
N VAL A 261 0.03 -20.31 -0.08
CA VAL A 261 0.78 -20.63 -1.30
C VAL A 261 -0.10 -20.37 -2.51
N TYR A 262 0.45 -19.72 -3.53
CA TYR A 262 -0.19 -19.58 -4.84
C TYR A 262 0.37 -20.64 -5.80
N HIS A 263 -0.51 -21.39 -6.45
CA HIS A 263 -0.11 -22.43 -7.40
C HIS A 263 -1.19 -22.62 -8.47
N GLY A 264 -0.79 -22.64 -9.75
CA GLY A 264 -1.69 -23.02 -10.85
C GLY A 264 -2.89 -22.09 -11.09
N GLY A 265 -2.85 -20.83 -10.65
CA GLY A 265 -3.99 -19.91 -10.73
C GLY A 265 -4.78 -19.79 -9.42
N ASP A 266 -4.51 -20.67 -8.47
CA ASP A 266 -5.28 -20.80 -7.24
C ASP A 266 -4.44 -20.42 -6.01
N MET A 267 -5.10 -19.90 -4.98
CA MET A 267 -4.48 -19.62 -3.68
C MET A 267 -4.90 -20.68 -2.66
N TYR A 268 -3.94 -21.25 -1.95
CA TYR A 268 -4.15 -22.26 -0.92
C TYR A 268 -3.74 -21.70 0.42
N VAL A 269 -4.59 -21.84 1.43
CA VAL A 269 -4.31 -21.39 2.80
C VAL A 269 -4.40 -22.56 3.75
N GLY A 270 -3.50 -22.60 4.74
CA GLY A 270 -3.49 -23.58 5.81
C GLY A 270 -3.33 -22.92 7.17
N GLY A 271 -3.94 -23.47 8.22
CA GLY A 271 -3.86 -22.85 9.54
C GLY A 271 -4.66 -23.54 10.63
N TYR A 272 -5.14 -22.76 11.59
CA TYR A 272 -5.98 -23.20 12.71
C TYR A 272 -7.49 -23.05 12.45
N PHE A 273 -7.91 -22.57 11.27
CA PHE A 273 -9.31 -22.32 10.98
C PHE A 273 -10.10 -23.61 10.75
N THR A 274 -11.41 -23.52 10.93
CA THR A 274 -12.39 -24.57 10.59
C THR A 274 -13.44 -24.08 9.59
N ALA A 275 -13.46 -22.78 9.34
CA ALA A 275 -14.27 -22.14 8.32
C ALA A 275 -13.54 -20.91 7.79
N ILE A 276 -13.77 -20.61 6.52
CA ILE A 276 -13.36 -19.36 5.88
C ILE A 276 -14.58 -18.82 5.16
N GLN A 277 -15.03 -17.62 5.55
CA GLN A 277 -16.34 -17.10 5.16
C GLN A 277 -17.46 -18.11 5.48
N ASP A 278 -18.27 -18.48 4.49
CA ASP A 278 -19.34 -19.47 4.55
C ASP A 278 -18.86 -20.92 4.30
N THR A 279 -17.61 -21.10 3.90
CA THR A 279 -17.04 -22.40 3.54
C THR A 279 -16.49 -23.11 4.77
N MET A 280 -17.09 -24.26 5.11
CA MET A 280 -16.56 -25.18 6.13
C MET A 280 -15.32 -25.89 5.59
N ALA A 281 -14.16 -25.36 5.95
CA ALA A 281 -12.85 -25.85 5.50
C ALA A 281 -11.96 -26.12 6.71
N ASN A 282 -11.71 -27.40 6.99
CA ASN A 282 -10.92 -27.79 8.16
C ASN A 282 -9.43 -27.63 7.88
N ARG A 283 -8.85 -26.53 8.36
CA ARG A 283 -7.41 -26.24 8.44
C ARG A 283 -6.70 -26.05 7.10
N ILE A 284 -7.41 -26.26 5.99
CA ILE A 284 -6.92 -26.03 4.63
C ILE A 284 -8.09 -25.64 3.72
N ALA A 285 -7.87 -24.63 2.87
CA ALA A 285 -8.84 -24.16 1.91
C ALA A 285 -8.14 -23.69 0.62
N LYS A 286 -8.89 -23.71 -0.48
CA LYS A 286 -8.48 -23.22 -1.79
C LYS A 286 -9.39 -22.07 -2.21
N TRP A 287 -8.80 -21.00 -2.73
CA TRP A 287 -9.47 -19.90 -3.41
C TRP A 287 -9.12 -19.97 -4.89
N ASP A 288 -10.15 -20.01 -5.74
CA ASP A 288 -10.00 -20.13 -7.20
C ASP A 288 -10.06 -18.79 -7.96
N GLY A 289 -9.96 -17.69 -7.22
CA GLY A 289 -10.20 -16.34 -7.75
C GLY A 289 -11.62 -15.85 -7.51
N SER A 290 -12.57 -16.74 -7.20
CA SER A 290 -14.00 -16.41 -7.04
C SER A 290 -14.67 -16.97 -5.79
N SER A 291 -14.25 -18.15 -5.33
CA SER A 291 -14.87 -18.85 -4.20
C SER A 291 -13.86 -19.64 -3.38
N TRP A 292 -14.16 -19.79 -2.08
CA TRP A 292 -13.43 -20.70 -1.22
C TRP A 292 -13.99 -22.12 -1.37
N SER A 293 -13.10 -23.12 -1.35
CA SER A 293 -13.45 -24.53 -1.35
C SER A 293 -12.59 -25.31 -0.36
N ALA A 294 -13.18 -26.32 0.27
CA ALA A 294 -12.47 -27.25 1.13
C ALA A 294 -11.74 -28.32 0.30
N LEU A 295 -10.58 -28.79 0.78
CA LEU A 295 -9.89 -29.94 0.19
C LEU A 295 -10.34 -31.23 0.90
N GLY A 296 -11.39 -31.85 0.37
CA GLY A 296 -12.06 -32.99 1.01
C GLY A 296 -12.59 -32.61 2.39
N THR A 297 -12.45 -33.50 3.37
CA THR A 297 -12.83 -33.21 4.77
C THR A 297 -11.76 -32.42 5.55
N GLY A 298 -10.63 -32.10 4.92
CA GLY A 298 -9.51 -31.36 5.50
C GLY A 298 -8.67 -32.18 6.48
N LEU A 299 -8.09 -31.49 7.46
CA LEU A 299 -7.16 -32.05 8.44
C LEU A 299 -7.64 -31.79 9.87
N ASN A 300 -7.31 -32.69 10.81
CA ASN A 300 -7.82 -32.61 12.19
C ASN A 300 -7.04 -31.66 13.13
N SER A 301 -5.98 -31.02 12.66
CA SER A 301 -5.18 -30.08 13.43
C SER A 301 -4.45 -29.10 12.50
N LYS A 302 -3.67 -28.18 13.07
CA LYS A 302 -2.96 -27.10 12.34
C LYS A 302 -2.22 -27.62 11.11
N VAL A 303 -2.39 -26.92 9.99
CA VAL A 303 -1.48 -26.96 8.83
C VAL A 303 -0.50 -25.79 8.97
N ALA A 304 0.79 -26.08 9.09
CA ALA A 304 1.85 -25.10 9.32
C ALA A 304 2.64 -24.77 8.04
N GLY A 305 2.63 -25.65 7.05
CA GLY A 305 3.27 -25.42 5.76
C GLY A 305 2.56 -26.19 4.64
N ILE A 306 2.65 -25.63 3.44
CA ILE A 306 2.12 -26.19 2.19
C ILE A 306 3.24 -26.11 1.14
N ALA A 307 3.38 -27.15 0.32
CA ALA A 307 4.26 -27.16 -0.86
C ALA A 307 3.61 -27.95 -2.01
N PHE A 308 4.06 -27.73 -3.24
CA PHE A 308 3.59 -28.45 -4.42
C PHE A 308 4.75 -29.20 -5.08
N ASP A 309 4.50 -30.43 -5.55
CA ASP A 309 5.44 -31.11 -6.44
C ASP A 309 5.30 -30.63 -7.89
N GLY A 310 6.23 -31.03 -8.76
CA GLY A 310 6.22 -30.64 -10.19
C GLY A 310 5.02 -31.17 -10.98
N SER A 311 4.22 -32.07 -10.42
CA SER A 311 2.97 -32.57 -11.02
C SER A 311 1.73 -31.82 -10.50
N GLY A 312 1.90 -30.82 -9.62
CA GLY A 312 0.81 -30.05 -9.04
C GLY A 312 0.11 -30.72 -7.86
N ASN A 313 0.68 -31.78 -7.28
CA ASN A 313 0.12 -32.35 -6.05
C ASN A 313 0.51 -31.50 -4.85
N LEU A 314 -0.45 -31.25 -3.96
CA LEU A 314 -0.23 -30.47 -2.74
C LEU A 314 0.27 -31.37 -1.61
N TYR A 315 1.25 -30.90 -0.84
CA TYR A 315 1.74 -31.53 0.37
C TYR A 315 1.53 -30.57 1.55
N ALA A 316 0.84 -31.05 2.57
CA ALA A 316 0.59 -30.31 3.79
C ALA A 316 1.44 -30.89 4.92
N GLY A 317 2.07 -30.04 5.73
CA GLY A 317 2.72 -30.42 6.97
C GLY A 317 2.19 -29.61 8.16
N GLY A 318 2.20 -30.20 9.35
CA GLY A 318 1.67 -29.53 10.53
C GLY A 318 1.58 -30.41 11.77
N THR A 319 0.55 -30.20 12.58
CA THR A 319 0.31 -30.94 13.84
C THR A 319 -0.76 -32.03 13.75
N PHE A 320 -1.30 -32.27 12.56
CA PHE A 320 -2.40 -33.21 12.34
C PHE A 320 -1.95 -34.68 12.43
N THR A 321 -2.90 -35.56 12.68
CA THR A 321 -2.72 -37.02 12.69
C THR A 321 -3.65 -37.73 11.69
N THR A 322 -4.60 -36.99 11.10
CA THR A 322 -5.47 -37.50 10.05
C THR A 322 -5.66 -36.46 8.96
N ALA A 323 -5.73 -36.91 7.71
CA ALA A 323 -6.08 -36.12 6.54
C ALA A 323 -7.13 -36.87 5.72
N GLY A 324 -8.21 -36.20 5.32
CA GLY A 324 -9.31 -36.85 4.61
C GLY A 324 -10.02 -37.95 5.42
N GLY A 325 -9.92 -37.92 6.75
CA GLY A 325 -10.44 -38.96 7.66
C GLY A 325 -9.55 -40.20 7.85
N SER A 326 -8.45 -40.32 7.10
CA SER A 326 -7.50 -41.43 7.20
C SER A 326 -6.25 -41.06 8.01
N PRO A 327 -5.57 -42.01 8.67
CA PRO A 327 -4.32 -41.75 9.38
C PRO A 327 -3.24 -41.17 8.45
N ALA A 328 -2.74 -39.99 8.79
CA ALA A 328 -1.64 -39.32 8.11
C ALA A 328 -0.91 -38.45 9.13
N ASN A 329 0.24 -38.93 9.63
CA ASN A 329 0.93 -38.28 10.74
C ASN A 329 1.80 -37.13 10.25
N ARG A 330 1.35 -35.90 10.50
CA ARG A 330 2.11 -34.63 10.40
C ARG A 330 2.51 -34.21 8.98
N VAL A 331 2.34 -35.08 7.99
CA VAL A 331 2.52 -34.82 6.56
C VAL A 331 1.51 -35.63 5.75
N ALA A 332 0.93 -35.01 4.72
CA ALA A 332 -0.04 -35.66 3.82
C ALA A 332 0.02 -35.06 2.41
N LYS A 333 -0.28 -35.88 1.41
CA LYS A 333 -0.36 -35.50 0.00
C LYS A 333 -1.82 -35.43 -0.44
N TRP A 334 -2.18 -34.37 -1.17
CA TRP A 334 -3.44 -34.21 -1.89
C TRP A 334 -3.19 -34.28 -3.39
N ASP A 335 -3.83 -35.24 -4.05
CA ASP A 335 -3.68 -35.51 -5.49
C ASP A 335 -4.65 -34.72 -6.40
N GLY A 336 -5.39 -33.77 -5.81
CA GLY A 336 -6.50 -33.08 -6.47
C GLY A 336 -7.88 -33.63 -6.07
N SER A 337 -7.94 -34.84 -5.52
CA SER A 337 -9.19 -35.54 -5.16
C SER A 337 -9.18 -36.21 -3.79
N SER A 338 -8.03 -36.69 -3.33
CA SER A 338 -7.91 -37.50 -2.12
C SER A 338 -6.63 -37.20 -1.34
N TRP A 339 -6.72 -37.35 -0.02
CA TRP A 339 -5.57 -37.26 0.88
C TRP A 339 -4.92 -38.63 1.06
N SER A 340 -3.59 -38.69 1.01
CA SER A 340 -2.79 -39.90 1.27
C SER A 340 -1.63 -39.60 2.23
N SER A 341 -1.22 -40.61 3.00
CA SER A 341 -0.07 -40.51 3.91
C SER A 341 1.25 -40.76 3.19
N LEU A 342 2.34 -40.20 3.72
CA LEU A 342 3.71 -40.50 3.27
C LEU A 342 4.35 -41.51 4.22
N GLY A 343 4.18 -42.80 3.93
CA GLY A 343 4.58 -43.88 4.84
C GLY A 343 3.86 -43.79 6.19
N THR A 344 4.58 -43.99 7.29
CA THR A 344 4.04 -43.83 8.66
C THR A 344 4.02 -42.38 9.16
N GLY A 345 4.53 -41.43 8.36
CA GLY A 345 4.65 -40.01 8.71
C GLY A 345 5.74 -39.72 9.75
N LEU A 346 5.57 -38.62 10.50
CA LEU A 346 6.55 -38.12 11.48
C LEU A 346 6.00 -38.09 12.90
N ASN A 347 6.90 -38.16 13.90
CA ASN A 347 6.52 -38.25 15.32
C ASN A 347 6.25 -36.90 16.02
N SER A 348 6.48 -35.76 15.34
CA SER A 348 6.23 -34.42 15.87
C SER A 348 5.90 -33.43 14.75
N GLU A 349 5.65 -32.16 15.08
CA GLU A 349 5.26 -31.11 14.14
C GLU A 349 6.25 -30.93 12.97
N VAL A 350 5.68 -30.84 11.76
CA VAL A 350 6.35 -30.35 10.55
C VAL A 350 5.95 -28.90 10.35
N THR A 351 6.93 -28.01 10.26
CA THR A 351 6.72 -26.56 10.12
C THR A 351 7.14 -26.00 8.77
N ALA A 352 7.94 -26.73 8.00
CA ALA A 352 8.40 -26.30 6.68
C ALA A 352 8.49 -27.49 5.70
N LEU A 353 8.20 -27.22 4.44
CA LEU A 353 8.29 -28.16 3.33
C LEU A 353 8.94 -27.45 2.13
N ALA A 354 9.80 -28.15 1.39
CA ALA A 354 10.38 -27.67 0.13
C ALA A 354 10.65 -28.86 -0.80
N PHE A 355 10.50 -28.66 -2.10
CA PHE A 355 10.90 -29.64 -3.12
C PHE A 355 12.19 -29.20 -3.80
N ASP A 356 13.05 -30.16 -4.14
CA ASP A 356 14.11 -29.92 -5.12
C ASP A 356 13.62 -30.16 -6.56
N ALA A 357 14.52 -29.89 -7.52
CA ALA A 357 14.24 -30.07 -8.95
C ALA A 357 14.03 -31.54 -9.35
N ASP A 358 14.52 -32.50 -8.56
CA ASP A 358 14.37 -33.94 -8.80
C ASP A 358 13.03 -34.47 -8.27
N GLY A 359 12.28 -33.65 -7.54
CA GLY A 359 10.97 -33.98 -6.97
C GLY A 359 11.05 -34.62 -5.58
N ASP A 360 12.20 -34.54 -4.92
CA ASP A 360 12.33 -34.99 -3.55
C ASP A 360 11.79 -33.93 -2.58
N LEU A 361 11.02 -34.37 -1.59
CA LEU A 361 10.43 -33.52 -0.56
C LEU A 361 11.35 -33.45 0.66
N TYR A 362 11.74 -32.24 1.05
CA TYR A 362 12.39 -31.96 2.33
C TYR A 362 11.37 -31.42 3.33
N VAL A 363 11.44 -31.91 4.56
CA VAL A 363 10.60 -31.46 5.67
C VAL A 363 11.44 -31.04 6.86
N GLY A 364 11.05 -29.93 7.49
CA GLY A 364 11.70 -29.36 8.67
C GLY A 364 10.70 -29.19 9.81
N GLY A 365 11.14 -29.40 11.05
CA GLY A 365 10.26 -29.23 12.21
C GLY A 365 10.89 -29.60 13.56
N GLN A 366 10.09 -30.21 14.44
CA GLN A 366 10.50 -30.62 15.80
C GLN A 366 10.58 -32.14 15.99
N PHE A 367 10.53 -32.91 14.91
CA PHE A 367 10.52 -34.38 14.95
C PHE A 367 11.92 -34.97 15.17
N SER A 368 11.95 -36.23 15.59
CA SER A 368 13.16 -37.05 15.70
C SER A 368 13.09 -38.34 14.87
N VAL A 369 11.92 -38.66 14.32
CA VAL A 369 11.68 -39.85 13.50
C VAL A 369 10.80 -39.50 12.32
N ALA A 370 11.21 -39.93 11.11
CA ALA A 370 10.44 -39.85 9.87
C ALA A 370 10.36 -41.23 9.21
N GLY A 371 9.16 -41.78 9.05
CA GLY A 371 8.99 -43.10 8.42
C GLY A 371 9.68 -44.27 9.14
N GLY A 372 9.93 -44.15 10.44
CA GLY A 372 10.72 -45.13 11.21
C GLY A 372 12.25 -44.90 11.16
N VAL A 373 12.72 -43.96 10.35
CA VAL A 373 14.13 -43.56 10.29
C VAL A 373 14.41 -42.48 11.33
N SER A 374 15.51 -42.64 12.08
CA SER A 374 16.01 -41.61 13.00
C SER A 374 16.48 -40.39 12.20
N ALA A 375 15.69 -39.33 12.17
CA ALA A 375 15.95 -38.10 11.43
C ALA A 375 15.61 -36.90 12.33
N ASN A 376 16.64 -36.16 12.75
CA ASN A 376 16.47 -35.08 13.72
C ASN A 376 16.12 -33.76 13.04
N ARG A 377 14.84 -33.37 13.12
CA ARG A 377 14.27 -32.07 12.73
C ARG A 377 14.36 -31.70 11.25
N ILE A 378 15.00 -32.53 10.44
CA ILE A 378 15.10 -32.43 8.99
C ILE A 378 15.16 -33.82 8.36
N ALA A 379 14.39 -34.05 7.30
CA ALA A 379 14.32 -35.34 6.60
C ALA A 379 13.98 -35.13 5.11
N LYS A 380 14.37 -36.11 4.29
CA LYS A 380 14.10 -36.16 2.84
C LYS A 380 13.19 -37.34 2.51
N TRP A 381 12.18 -37.11 1.68
CA TRP A 381 11.29 -38.12 1.11
C TRP A 381 11.47 -38.19 -0.39
N ASN A 382 11.85 -39.35 -0.90
CA ASN A 382 12.17 -39.54 -2.33
C ASN A 382 10.99 -40.05 -3.19
N GLY A 383 9.76 -39.82 -2.72
CA GLY A 383 8.56 -40.42 -3.30
C GLY A 383 8.20 -41.80 -2.73
N THR A 384 9.15 -42.53 -2.12
CA THR A 384 8.92 -43.89 -1.60
C THR A 384 9.41 -44.14 -0.18
N ALA A 385 10.49 -43.49 0.24
CA ALA A 385 11.12 -43.70 1.54
C ALA A 385 11.64 -42.40 2.15
N TRP A 386 11.62 -42.35 3.49
CA TRP A 386 12.24 -41.29 4.27
C TRP A 386 13.73 -41.57 4.50
N SER A 387 14.55 -40.52 4.49
CA SER A 387 15.98 -40.58 4.81
C SER A 387 16.39 -39.36 5.65
N ALA A 388 17.43 -39.53 6.47
CA ALA A 388 18.02 -38.46 7.27
C ALA A 388 19.06 -37.67 6.45
N LEU A 389 19.23 -36.38 6.76
CA LEU A 389 20.31 -35.55 6.22
C LEU A 389 21.41 -35.42 7.29
N GLY A 390 22.34 -36.38 7.28
CA GLY A 390 23.34 -36.54 8.34
C GLY A 390 22.68 -36.87 9.69
N SER A 391 23.29 -36.43 10.79
CA SER A 391 22.72 -36.52 12.15
C SER A 391 21.66 -35.45 12.45
N GLY A 392 21.43 -34.51 11.53
CA GLY A 392 20.41 -33.47 11.61
C GLY A 392 20.70 -32.39 12.65
N VAL A 393 19.66 -31.72 13.15
CA VAL A 393 19.80 -30.64 14.16
C VAL A 393 19.73 -31.24 15.57
N GLY A 394 20.77 -31.08 16.38
CA GLY A 394 20.85 -31.65 17.73
C GLY A 394 19.93 -30.98 18.75
N SER A 395 19.85 -29.64 18.71
CA SER A 395 19.02 -28.82 19.61
C SER A 395 18.32 -27.69 18.85
N GLY A 396 17.09 -27.36 19.23
CA GLY A 396 16.30 -26.33 18.57
C GLY A 396 15.27 -26.90 17.60
N PHE A 397 15.04 -26.25 16.45
CA PHE A 397 14.13 -26.72 15.40
C PHE A 397 14.35 -25.99 14.07
N VAL A 398 13.93 -26.61 12.97
CA VAL A 398 13.92 -26.02 11.62
C VAL A 398 12.53 -25.43 11.38
N SER A 399 12.43 -24.15 11.05
CA SER A 399 11.15 -23.47 10.77
C SER A 399 10.99 -22.94 9.36
N ALA A 400 12.03 -22.98 8.53
CA ALA A 400 11.98 -22.58 7.13
C ALA A 400 12.89 -23.48 6.29
N LEU A 401 12.43 -23.81 5.08
CA LEU A 401 13.20 -24.53 4.06
C LEU A 401 13.03 -23.81 2.73
N ALA A 402 14.08 -23.79 1.93
CA ALA A 402 14.05 -23.38 0.53
C ALA A 402 15.05 -24.25 -0.25
N CYS A 403 14.75 -24.58 -1.50
CA CYS A 403 15.67 -25.33 -2.36
C CYS A 403 15.83 -24.58 -3.68
N ASP A 404 17.07 -24.44 -4.14
CA ASP A 404 17.35 -23.85 -5.44
C ASP A 404 17.34 -24.87 -6.56
N THR A 405 17.41 -24.38 -7.80
CA THR A 405 17.37 -25.20 -9.01
C THR A 405 18.62 -26.07 -9.18
N SER A 406 19.67 -25.86 -8.39
CA SER A 406 20.86 -26.71 -8.38
C SER A 406 20.74 -27.91 -7.44
N GLY A 407 19.66 -27.99 -6.65
CA GLY A 407 19.47 -29.01 -5.62
C GLY A 407 20.09 -28.66 -4.27
N THR A 408 20.57 -27.42 -4.08
CA THR A 408 21.04 -26.97 -2.76
C THR A 408 19.84 -26.67 -1.88
N LEU A 409 19.81 -27.29 -0.70
CA LEU A 409 18.77 -27.05 0.31
C LEU A 409 19.26 -26.06 1.36
N TYR A 410 18.47 -25.04 1.64
CA TYR A 410 18.70 -24.08 2.73
C TYR A 410 17.75 -24.38 3.89
N ALA A 411 18.30 -24.52 5.09
CA ALA A 411 17.57 -24.72 6.32
C ALA A 411 17.71 -23.51 7.25
N GLY A 412 16.58 -22.99 7.72
CA GLY A 412 16.50 -21.86 8.64
C GLY A 412 15.65 -22.20 9.86
N GLY A 413 16.04 -21.74 11.04
CA GLY A 413 15.27 -22.00 12.25
C GLY A 413 15.87 -21.38 13.49
N GLN A 414 15.71 -22.07 14.62
CA GLN A 414 16.41 -21.76 15.86
C GLN A 414 17.34 -22.92 16.17
N PHE A 415 18.62 -22.82 15.82
CA PHE A 415 19.64 -23.85 16.07
C PHE A 415 21.05 -23.28 15.92
N SER A 416 22.00 -23.88 16.65
CA SER A 416 23.41 -23.49 16.64
C SER A 416 24.34 -24.52 16.01
N ALA A 417 23.82 -25.70 15.67
CA ALA A 417 24.58 -26.76 15.01
C ALA A 417 23.67 -27.65 14.17
N ILE A 418 24.20 -28.16 13.06
CA ILE A 418 23.56 -29.17 12.21
C ILE A 418 24.61 -30.15 11.72
N ASP A 419 24.38 -31.44 11.95
CA ASP A 419 25.34 -32.52 11.66
C ASP A 419 26.76 -32.30 12.20
N GLY A 420 26.85 -31.74 13.42
CA GLY A 420 28.13 -31.41 14.04
C GLY A 420 28.82 -30.15 13.48
N VAL A 421 28.23 -29.48 12.48
CA VAL A 421 28.71 -28.21 11.94
C VAL A 421 28.13 -27.06 12.74
N ASP A 422 28.99 -26.21 13.30
CA ASP A 422 28.59 -24.99 13.99
C ASP A 422 28.01 -23.98 12.97
N VAL A 423 26.80 -23.53 13.24
CA VAL A 423 26.05 -22.61 12.38
C VAL A 423 25.26 -21.62 13.25
N ASN A 424 24.76 -20.55 12.65
CA ASN A 424 23.95 -19.58 13.38
C ASN A 424 22.58 -19.43 12.70
N ASN A 425 21.63 -20.28 13.10
CA ASN A 425 20.23 -20.31 12.68
C ASN A 425 19.95 -20.54 11.18
N VAL A 426 20.97 -20.64 10.34
CA VAL A 426 20.85 -20.91 8.90
C VAL A 426 22.04 -21.74 8.41
N ALA A 427 21.75 -22.75 7.58
CA ALA A 427 22.74 -23.65 6.99
C ALA A 427 22.30 -24.08 5.58
N LYS A 428 23.25 -24.51 4.75
CA LYS A 428 22.96 -25.11 3.44
C LYS A 428 23.43 -26.56 3.41
N TRP A 429 22.73 -27.37 2.65
CA TRP A 429 23.05 -28.74 2.32
C TRP A 429 23.28 -28.84 0.82
N ASP A 430 24.53 -29.13 0.47
CA ASP A 430 25.01 -29.39 -0.89
C ASP A 430 25.97 -30.57 -0.86
N ASP A 431 26.00 -31.34 -1.94
CA ASP A 431 26.92 -32.48 -2.14
C ASP A 431 26.96 -33.48 -0.97
N GLY A 432 25.82 -33.68 -0.29
CA GLY A 432 25.70 -34.63 0.82
C GLY A 432 26.27 -34.15 2.16
N SER A 433 26.51 -32.84 2.32
CA SER A 433 27.08 -32.26 3.54
C SER A 433 26.45 -30.93 3.94
N TRP A 434 26.45 -30.62 5.25
CA TRP A 434 26.01 -29.32 5.75
C TRP A 434 27.17 -28.32 5.81
N SER A 435 26.90 -27.05 5.50
CA SER A 435 27.84 -25.95 5.71
C SER A 435 27.15 -24.66 6.19
N ALA A 436 27.90 -23.84 6.91
CA ALA A 436 27.45 -22.54 7.39
C ALA A 436 27.36 -21.51 6.25
N LEU A 437 26.37 -20.60 6.30
CA LEU A 437 26.34 -19.43 5.42
C LEU A 437 26.98 -18.23 6.13
N GLY A 438 28.29 -18.07 5.95
CA GLY A 438 29.08 -16.99 6.57
C GLY A 438 28.95 -17.02 8.09
N THR A 439 28.66 -15.87 8.70
CA THR A 439 28.41 -15.75 10.16
C THR A 439 26.99 -16.13 10.59
N GLY A 440 26.13 -16.49 9.62
CA GLY A 440 24.70 -16.78 9.82
C GLY A 440 23.90 -15.58 10.36
N LEU A 441 22.79 -15.89 11.06
CA LEU A 441 21.81 -14.90 11.53
C LEU A 441 21.64 -15.00 13.05
N SER A 442 21.77 -13.89 13.78
CA SER A 442 21.78 -13.92 15.26
C SER A 442 20.41 -14.10 15.94
N THR A 443 19.35 -14.36 15.18
CA THR A 443 17.99 -14.60 15.67
C THR A 443 17.34 -15.71 14.87
N ARG A 444 16.25 -16.29 15.41
CA ARG A 444 15.44 -17.29 14.72
C ARG A 444 15.05 -16.84 13.30
N VAL A 445 15.22 -17.74 12.34
CA VAL A 445 14.75 -17.59 10.96
C VAL A 445 13.34 -18.14 10.84
N TYR A 446 12.39 -17.31 10.43
CA TYR A 446 10.97 -17.66 10.26
C TYR A 446 10.63 -18.02 8.82
N ALA A 447 11.33 -17.43 7.85
CA ALA A 447 11.08 -17.66 6.43
C ALA A 447 12.39 -17.63 5.66
N LEU A 448 12.48 -18.47 4.63
CA LEU A 448 13.53 -18.46 3.61
C LEU A 448 12.84 -18.42 2.25
N ALA A 449 13.37 -17.61 1.34
CA ALA A 449 12.89 -17.52 -0.02
C ALA A 449 14.07 -17.32 -0.98
N LEU A 450 13.94 -17.87 -2.18
CA LEU A 450 14.88 -17.63 -3.27
C LEU A 450 14.19 -16.70 -4.27
N ASP A 451 14.90 -15.68 -4.75
CA ASP A 451 14.39 -14.86 -5.86
C ASP A 451 14.63 -15.53 -7.22
N ALA A 452 14.16 -14.88 -8.29
CA ALA A 452 14.28 -15.39 -9.65
C ALA A 452 15.73 -15.61 -10.12
N SER A 453 16.72 -14.99 -9.46
CA SER A 453 18.15 -15.20 -9.74
C SER A 453 18.77 -16.34 -8.94
N GLY A 454 18.01 -16.94 -8.01
CA GLY A 454 18.51 -17.92 -7.05
C GLY A 454 19.17 -17.29 -5.82
N LYS A 455 19.04 -15.98 -5.60
CA LYS A 455 19.59 -15.33 -4.41
C LYS A 455 18.70 -15.63 -3.20
N LEU A 456 19.32 -16.03 -2.09
CA LEU A 456 18.63 -16.39 -0.86
C LEU A 456 18.30 -15.15 -0.01
N HIS A 457 17.06 -15.10 0.48
CA HIS A 457 16.56 -14.10 1.43
C HIS A 457 16.03 -14.79 2.69
N ALA A 458 16.25 -14.16 3.84
CA ALA A 458 15.83 -14.68 5.14
C ALA A 458 15.05 -13.63 5.93
N GLY A 459 13.85 -14.01 6.41
CA GLY A 459 13.06 -13.25 7.36
C GLY A 459 13.32 -13.74 8.79
N ALA A 460 13.72 -12.84 9.68
CA ALA A 460 13.96 -13.10 11.10
C ALA A 460 13.16 -12.14 12.00
N SER A 461 13.16 -12.35 13.32
CA SER A 461 12.30 -11.65 14.31
C SER A 461 12.15 -10.13 14.15
N ASN A 462 13.11 -9.44 13.53
CA ASN A 462 13.12 -7.99 13.35
C ASN A 462 13.85 -7.52 12.08
N ARG A 463 14.03 -8.38 11.06
CA ARG A 463 14.84 -8.04 9.87
C ARG A 463 14.59 -8.96 8.68
N VAL A 464 14.87 -8.43 7.49
CA VAL A 464 15.09 -9.21 6.28
C VAL A 464 16.55 -9.05 5.85
N ALA A 465 17.21 -10.16 5.51
CA ALA A 465 18.58 -10.17 5.01
C ALA A 465 18.67 -10.97 3.71
N SER A 466 19.57 -10.57 2.82
CA SER A 466 19.88 -11.28 1.58
C SER A 466 21.30 -11.82 1.63
N TRP A 467 21.51 -13.01 1.07
CA TRP A 467 22.81 -13.67 0.95
C TRP A 467 23.39 -13.43 -0.44
N ASP A 468 24.63 -12.95 -0.54
CA ASP A 468 25.29 -12.66 -1.83
C ASP A 468 26.19 -13.80 -2.34
N GLY A 469 26.20 -14.95 -1.66
CA GLY A 469 27.14 -16.06 -1.92
C GLY A 469 28.30 -16.12 -0.92
N THR A 470 28.60 -15.01 -0.23
CA THR A 470 29.70 -14.88 0.73
C THR A 470 29.31 -14.23 2.06
N SER A 471 28.35 -13.32 2.05
CA SER A 471 27.95 -12.52 3.21
C SER A 471 26.44 -12.24 3.25
N TRP A 472 25.93 -11.99 4.46
CA TRP A 472 24.56 -11.55 4.69
C TRP A 472 24.50 -10.02 4.71
N THR A 473 23.74 -9.44 3.78
CA THR A 473 23.44 -8.01 3.73
C THR A 473 22.01 -7.75 4.19
N ARG A 474 21.83 -6.83 5.15
CA ARG A 474 20.50 -6.42 5.63
C ARG A 474 19.81 -5.58 4.57
N LEU A 475 18.51 -5.80 4.36
CA LEU A 475 17.68 -4.96 3.51
C LEU A 475 17.10 -3.79 4.34
N GLY A 476 17.99 -2.93 4.87
CA GLY A 476 17.67 -1.68 5.56
C GLY A 476 16.86 -1.76 6.87
N THR A 477 17.06 -0.78 7.75
CA THR A 477 16.09 -0.36 8.78
C THR A 477 16.13 1.16 8.76
N GLY A 478 15.01 1.87 8.86
CA GLY A 478 14.98 3.32 8.97
C GLY A 478 15.68 3.85 10.23
N MET A 479 15.12 4.88 10.84
CA MET A 479 15.66 5.49 12.06
C MET A 479 15.01 4.86 13.29
N ASN A 480 15.77 4.71 14.38
CA ASN A 480 15.25 4.10 15.61
C ASN A 480 14.44 5.07 16.51
N ASN A 481 14.25 6.31 16.08
CA ASN A 481 13.45 7.32 16.78
C ASN A 481 13.04 8.44 15.80
N ALA A 482 12.27 9.40 16.27
CA ALA A 482 11.68 10.45 15.46
C ALA A 482 12.70 11.25 14.64
N VAL A 483 12.39 11.45 13.37
CA VAL A 483 13.06 12.42 12.49
C VAL A 483 12.28 13.74 12.55
N SER A 484 12.97 14.83 12.87
CA SER A 484 12.37 16.15 13.09
C SER A 484 12.65 17.12 11.95
N SER A 485 13.70 16.89 11.17
CA SER A 485 14.04 17.74 10.03
C SER A 485 14.71 16.92 8.93
N LEU A 486 14.40 17.29 7.69
CA LEU A 486 14.95 16.70 6.46
C LEU A 486 15.43 17.83 5.55
N ALA A 487 16.62 17.69 4.98
CA ALA A 487 17.15 18.65 4.01
C ALA A 487 18.02 17.96 2.96
N PHE A 488 17.97 18.44 1.72
CA PHE A 488 18.86 18.02 0.65
C PHE A 488 20.02 19.01 0.46
N ASP A 489 21.21 18.50 0.13
CA ASP A 489 22.30 19.33 -0.37
C ASP A 489 22.28 19.54 -1.90
N GLY A 490 23.20 20.37 -2.39
CA GLY A 490 23.40 20.64 -3.82
C GLY A 490 23.74 19.39 -4.67
N SER A 491 24.14 18.28 -4.06
CA SER A 491 24.44 17.01 -4.73
C SER A 491 23.28 16.02 -4.66
N GLY A 492 22.24 16.28 -3.85
CA GLY A 492 21.07 15.41 -3.71
C GLY A 492 21.20 14.40 -2.59
N ASN A 493 22.17 14.57 -1.70
CA ASN A 493 22.20 13.77 -0.48
C ASN A 493 21.14 14.29 0.48
N LEU A 494 20.40 13.37 1.11
CA LEU A 494 19.39 13.69 2.12
C LEU A 494 20.04 13.64 3.51
N TYR A 495 19.80 14.67 4.30
CA TYR A 495 20.22 14.72 5.70
C TYR A 495 18.98 14.65 6.59
N ALA A 496 19.01 13.73 7.54
CA ALA A 496 17.98 13.59 8.55
C ALA A 496 18.53 14.04 9.90
N GLY A 497 17.83 14.96 10.57
CA GLY A 497 18.10 15.38 11.94
C GLY A 497 16.94 14.98 12.85
N GLY A 498 17.22 14.58 14.09
CA GLY A 498 16.16 14.24 15.04
C GLY A 498 16.61 13.61 16.35
N TYR A 499 15.77 12.71 16.84
CA TYR A 499 15.86 12.07 18.15
C TYR A 499 16.50 10.67 18.07
N PHE A 500 16.97 10.25 16.90
CA PHE A 500 17.50 8.91 16.68
C PHE A 500 18.97 8.80 17.11
N THR A 501 19.39 7.56 17.37
CA THR A 501 20.78 7.19 17.65
C THR A 501 21.30 6.14 16.66
N TYR A 502 20.41 5.62 15.80
CA TYR A 502 20.74 4.73 14.70
C TYR A 502 19.98 5.12 13.43
N ALA A 503 20.64 4.98 12.28
CA ALA A 503 20.07 5.14 10.94
C ALA A 503 20.63 4.06 10.01
N GLY A 504 19.78 3.34 9.28
CA GLY A 504 20.24 2.24 8.42
C GLY A 504 20.84 1.07 9.20
N GLY A 505 20.56 0.97 10.50
CA GLY A 505 21.18 0.01 11.42
C GLY A 505 22.60 0.39 11.88
N ASN A 506 23.13 1.54 11.44
CA ASN A 506 24.42 2.09 11.87
C ASN A 506 24.22 3.11 12.99
N ALA A 507 25.17 3.19 13.93
CA ALA A 507 25.15 4.23 14.96
C ALA A 507 25.30 5.60 14.31
N ALA A 508 24.32 6.47 14.51
CA ALA A 508 24.27 7.82 13.96
C ALA A 508 23.57 8.71 14.98
N ASN A 509 24.34 9.50 15.72
CA ASN A 509 23.81 10.29 16.84
C ASN A 509 23.13 11.55 16.31
N ARG A 510 21.79 11.52 16.25
CA ARG A 510 20.89 12.66 16.04
C ARG A 510 20.95 13.30 14.65
N ILE A 511 21.91 12.89 13.82
CA ILE A 511 22.02 13.28 12.43
C ILE A 511 22.60 12.15 11.57
N ALA A 512 22.10 11.99 10.35
CA ALA A 512 22.55 11.00 9.39
C ALA A 512 22.41 11.51 7.95
N LYS A 513 23.27 11.01 7.06
CA LYS A 513 23.27 11.29 5.62
C LYS A 513 22.84 10.04 4.84
N TRP A 514 21.93 10.21 3.90
CA TRP A 514 21.59 9.25 2.86
C TRP A 514 22.16 9.71 1.52
N ASP A 515 22.94 8.84 0.88
CA ASP A 515 23.62 9.11 -0.39
C ASP A 515 22.88 8.57 -1.62
N GLY A 516 21.65 8.09 -1.44
CA GLY A 516 20.89 7.37 -2.46
C GLY A 516 20.92 5.85 -2.28
N THR A 517 21.87 5.32 -1.49
CA THR A 517 22.06 3.89 -1.30
C THR A 517 22.12 3.46 0.16
N ALA A 518 22.71 4.26 1.05
CA ALA A 518 22.93 3.91 2.43
C ALA A 518 22.87 5.12 3.38
N TRP A 519 22.46 4.86 4.63
CA TRP A 519 22.58 5.82 5.73
C TRP A 519 23.97 5.75 6.36
N SER A 520 24.59 6.91 6.56
CA SER A 520 25.89 7.09 7.19
C SER A 520 25.84 8.17 8.28
N ALA A 521 26.69 8.04 9.29
CA ALA A 521 26.84 9.03 10.35
C ALA A 521 27.72 10.22 9.88
N LEU A 522 27.48 11.40 10.45
CA LEU A 522 28.35 12.57 10.27
C LEU A 522 29.26 12.68 11.50
N GLY A 523 30.45 12.09 11.42
CA GLY A 523 31.38 12.00 12.55
C GLY A 523 30.73 11.30 13.75
N THR A 524 30.96 11.81 14.97
CA THR A 524 30.30 11.31 16.19
C THR A 524 28.89 11.85 16.39
N GLY A 525 28.42 12.76 15.53
CA GLY A 525 27.10 13.41 15.61
C GLY A 525 27.01 14.52 16.66
N LEU A 526 25.79 14.76 17.15
CA LEU A 526 25.45 15.83 18.09
C LEU A 526 25.09 15.26 19.48
N GLY A 527 25.37 16.02 20.53
CA GLY A 527 25.16 15.58 21.92
C GLY A 527 23.69 15.46 22.36
N SER A 528 22.75 16.06 21.61
CA SER A 528 21.32 16.08 21.92
C SER A 528 20.49 16.32 20.65
N TYR A 529 19.20 16.61 20.77
CA TYR A 529 18.24 16.64 19.67
C TYR A 529 18.59 17.67 18.60
N VAL A 530 18.53 17.24 17.34
CA VAL A 530 18.58 18.12 16.16
C VAL A 530 17.15 18.41 15.73
N LEU A 531 16.76 19.68 15.76
CA LEU A 531 15.39 20.13 15.50
C LEU A 531 15.26 20.77 14.12
N ALA A 532 16.35 21.32 13.57
CA ALA A 532 16.40 21.90 12.24
C ALA A 532 17.71 21.54 11.53
N VAL A 533 17.60 21.23 10.23
CA VAL A 533 18.74 21.00 9.35
C VAL A 533 18.58 21.88 8.11
N ALA A 534 19.66 22.56 7.72
CA ALA A 534 19.76 23.25 6.43
C ALA A 534 21.08 22.88 5.76
N CYS A 535 21.11 22.88 4.43
CA CYS A 535 22.32 22.59 3.66
C CYS A 535 22.66 23.73 2.72
N ASP A 536 23.93 23.82 2.32
CA ASP A 536 24.35 24.66 1.21
C ASP A 536 24.75 23.93 -0.06
N ALA A 537 24.90 24.72 -1.13
CA ALA A 537 25.24 24.20 -2.45
C ALA A 537 26.64 23.55 -2.46
N SER A 538 27.48 23.85 -1.48
CA SER A 538 28.82 23.27 -1.30
C SER A 538 28.80 21.99 -0.46
N GLY A 539 27.63 21.56 0.03
CA GLY A 539 27.49 20.36 0.86
C GLY A 539 27.78 20.58 2.34
N ASN A 540 27.90 21.83 2.80
CA ASN A 540 27.95 22.08 4.24
C ASN A 540 26.55 21.87 4.84
N VAL A 541 26.51 21.32 6.05
CA VAL A 541 25.27 21.09 6.80
C VAL A 541 25.28 21.98 8.04
N TYR A 542 24.17 22.68 8.27
CA TYR A 542 23.91 23.48 9.45
C TYR A 542 22.85 22.75 10.28
N ALA A 543 23.20 22.39 11.51
CA ALA A 543 22.29 21.74 12.44
C ALA A 543 21.95 22.70 13.57
N GLY A 544 20.65 22.86 13.86
CA GLY A 544 20.12 23.61 15.00
C GLY A 544 19.31 22.69 15.91
N GLY A 545 19.36 22.91 17.22
CA GLY A 545 18.59 22.12 18.18
C GLY A 545 18.93 22.40 19.64
N ASP A 546 18.61 21.47 20.53
CA ASP A 546 18.82 21.52 22.00
C ASP A 546 20.15 20.82 22.37
N PHE A 547 21.21 21.05 21.60
CA PHE A 547 22.52 20.45 21.87
C PHE A 547 23.55 21.51 22.26
N THR A 548 24.50 21.11 23.09
CA THR A 548 25.64 21.95 23.51
C THR A 548 26.98 21.39 23.04
N THR A 549 26.97 20.26 22.31
CA THR A 549 28.16 19.65 21.73
C THR A 549 27.90 19.10 20.32
N ALA A 550 28.92 19.21 19.46
CA ALA A 550 28.94 18.69 18.09
C ALA A 550 30.32 18.10 17.80
N GLY A 551 30.39 16.86 17.33
CA GLY A 551 31.69 16.19 17.10
C GLY A 551 32.50 15.94 18.37
N GLY A 552 31.89 16.01 19.55
CA GLY A 552 32.56 15.93 20.85
C GLY A 552 33.06 17.27 21.41
N GLU A 553 32.98 18.35 20.62
CA GLU A 553 33.43 19.69 21.00
C GLU A 553 32.25 20.60 21.37
N PRO A 554 32.45 21.67 22.17
CA PRO A 554 31.41 22.62 22.51
C PRO A 554 30.79 23.31 21.28
N ALA A 555 29.47 23.24 21.15
CA ALA A 555 28.71 23.94 20.12
C ALA A 555 27.31 24.27 20.66
N ASN A 556 27.08 25.55 20.96
CA ASN A 556 25.85 25.98 21.63
C ASN A 556 24.71 26.12 20.61
N TYR A 557 23.81 25.14 20.58
CA TYR A 557 22.51 25.09 19.89
C TYR A 557 22.54 25.19 18.36
N ILE A 558 23.70 25.50 17.76
CA ILE A 558 23.93 25.51 16.32
C ILE A 558 25.37 25.09 15.98
N ALA A 559 25.52 24.24 14.97
CA ALA A 559 26.81 23.71 14.52
C ALA A 559 26.86 23.58 13.00
N LYS A 560 28.09 23.59 12.45
CA LYS A 560 28.35 23.40 11.02
C LYS A 560 29.18 22.13 10.79
N TRP A 561 28.77 21.33 9.82
CA TRP A 561 29.53 20.24 9.23
C TRP A 561 30.10 20.68 7.88
N ASP A 562 31.40 20.53 7.70
CA ASP A 562 32.14 20.96 6.49
C ASP A 562 32.45 19.81 5.51
N ALA A 563 31.61 18.77 5.52
CA ALA A 563 31.82 17.47 4.88
C ALA A 563 32.85 16.55 5.58
N SER A 564 33.61 17.03 6.56
CA SER A 564 34.63 16.23 7.26
C SER A 564 34.53 16.26 8.78
N SER A 565 34.15 17.40 9.36
CA SER A 565 34.15 17.62 10.81
C SER A 565 33.04 18.58 11.24
N TRP A 566 32.60 18.40 12.48
CA TRP A 566 31.70 19.35 13.14
C TRP A 566 32.52 20.47 13.77
N SER A 567 31.99 21.69 13.69
CA SER A 567 32.55 22.88 14.32
C SER A 567 31.47 23.76 14.91
N THR A 568 31.82 24.53 15.93
CA THR A 568 30.99 25.61 16.46
C THR A 568 30.71 26.62 15.35
N PHE A 569 29.45 27.05 15.21
CA PHE A 569 29.07 27.97 14.14
C PHE A 569 28.79 29.38 14.67
N GLY A 570 29.66 30.34 14.30
CA GLY A 570 29.51 31.76 14.66
C GLY A 570 29.52 32.05 16.16
N ALA A 571 30.09 31.16 16.98
CA ALA A 571 30.07 31.11 18.46
C ALA A 571 28.77 30.60 19.14
N GLY A 572 27.76 30.20 18.36
CA GLY A 572 26.55 29.55 18.88
C GLY A 572 25.44 30.52 19.32
N MET A 573 24.40 30.00 19.99
CA MET A 573 23.27 30.78 20.56
C MET A 573 23.15 30.56 22.08
N ASP A 574 22.25 31.25 22.77
CA ASP A 574 21.96 31.03 24.21
C ASP A 574 20.75 30.12 24.49
N GLY A 575 20.10 29.61 23.45
CA GLY A 575 18.96 28.69 23.56
C GLY A 575 18.64 27.98 22.25
N ASP A 576 17.64 27.12 22.30
CA ASP A 576 17.29 26.19 21.22
C ASP A 576 17.05 26.88 19.88
N VAL A 577 17.62 26.29 18.83
CA VAL A 577 17.33 26.67 17.44
C VAL A 577 16.30 25.69 16.88
N LEU A 578 15.09 26.19 16.66
CA LEU A 578 13.92 25.39 16.25
C LEU A 578 13.73 25.36 14.73
N ALA A 579 14.19 26.40 14.02
CA ALA A 579 14.02 26.54 12.58
C ALA A 579 15.28 27.13 11.93
N LEU A 580 15.60 26.61 10.74
CA LEU A 580 16.64 27.12 9.87
C LEU A 580 16.06 27.33 8.46
N ALA A 581 16.38 28.45 7.84
CA ALA A 581 16.04 28.72 6.44
C ALA A 581 17.20 29.39 5.72
N ARG A 582 17.33 29.16 4.41
CA ARG A 582 18.33 29.84 3.57
C ARG A 582 17.65 30.50 2.38
N ASP A 583 18.12 31.69 2.03
CA ASP A 583 17.66 32.36 0.81
C ASP A 583 18.57 32.04 -0.39
N GLY A 584 18.15 32.49 -1.58
CA GLY A 584 18.90 32.28 -2.83
C GLY A 584 20.25 33.01 -2.89
N SER A 585 20.50 34.00 -2.00
CA SER A 585 21.78 34.69 -1.90
C SER A 585 22.79 33.93 -1.03
N GLY A 586 22.29 32.96 -0.26
CA GLY A 586 23.09 32.07 0.59
C GLY A 586 23.10 32.44 2.07
N LYS A 587 22.38 33.50 2.47
CA LYS A 587 22.19 33.85 3.89
C LYS A 587 21.47 32.72 4.62
N LEU A 588 21.80 32.53 5.89
CA LEU A 588 21.15 31.57 6.77
C LEU A 588 20.41 32.32 7.87
N TYR A 589 19.15 31.97 8.08
CA TYR A 589 18.32 32.51 9.14
C TYR A 589 18.08 31.45 10.20
N ALA A 590 18.22 31.83 11.47
CA ALA A 590 17.91 30.99 12.61
C ALA A 590 16.73 31.57 13.37
N GLY A 591 15.80 30.70 13.77
CA GLY A 591 14.66 31.03 14.61
C GLY A 591 14.52 30.01 15.74
N GLY A 592 14.11 30.45 16.92
CA GLY A 592 14.01 29.52 18.05
C GLY A 592 13.59 30.16 19.37
N GLU A 593 14.20 29.66 20.46
CA GLU A 593 13.96 30.09 21.84
C GLU A 593 15.08 30.98 22.41
N PHE A 594 16.13 31.21 21.62
CA PHE A 594 17.26 32.06 22.00
C PHE A 594 16.87 33.54 22.13
N THR A 595 17.55 34.26 23.01
CA THR A 595 17.38 35.70 23.23
C THR A 595 18.62 36.50 22.89
N THR A 596 19.77 35.85 22.82
CA THR A 596 21.04 36.47 22.47
C THR A 596 21.79 35.66 21.42
N MET A 597 22.56 36.38 20.62
CA MET A 597 23.56 35.83 19.71
C MET A 597 24.93 36.41 20.09
N PRO A 598 26.03 35.89 19.53
CA PRO A 598 27.35 36.45 19.74
C PRO A 598 27.41 37.89 19.24
N GLY A 599 27.72 38.81 20.15
CA GLY A 599 27.79 40.25 19.85
C GLY A 599 26.54 41.07 20.21
N GLY A 600 25.44 40.47 20.67
CA GLY A 600 24.29 41.25 21.15
C GLY A 600 22.96 40.50 21.29
N PRO A 601 21.87 41.22 21.61
CA PRO A 601 20.54 40.63 21.66
C PRO A 601 20.07 40.20 20.26
N ALA A 602 19.40 39.05 20.19
CA ALA A 602 18.75 38.53 19.00
C ALA A 602 17.48 37.80 19.44
N ASN A 603 16.41 38.55 19.66
CA ASN A 603 15.18 38.02 20.25
C ASN A 603 14.50 37.03 19.28
N TYR A 604 14.80 35.73 19.44
CA TYR A 604 14.22 34.58 18.75
C TYR A 604 14.45 34.48 17.24
N VAL A 605 15.17 35.43 16.63
CA VAL A 605 15.52 35.41 15.20
C VAL A 605 16.86 36.10 14.94
N ALA A 606 17.70 35.49 14.08
CA ALA A 606 19.01 36.00 13.69
C ALA A 606 19.34 35.63 12.23
N GLU A 607 20.18 36.45 11.59
CA GLU A 607 20.69 36.24 10.23
C GLU A 607 22.21 36.06 10.25
N TRP A 608 22.71 35.07 9.51
CA TRP A 608 24.12 34.87 9.22
C TRP A 608 24.43 35.29 7.78
N ASP A 609 25.31 36.26 7.63
CA ASP A 609 25.71 36.83 6.34
C ASP A 609 26.86 36.09 5.64
N GLY A 610 27.36 35.01 6.25
CA GLY A 610 28.56 34.29 5.82
C GLY A 610 29.74 34.46 6.78
N THR A 611 29.73 35.52 7.59
CA THR A 611 30.84 35.91 8.48
C THR A 611 30.42 36.20 9.91
N SER A 612 29.22 36.75 10.12
CA SER A 612 28.75 37.16 11.44
C SER A 612 27.23 37.03 11.58
N TRP A 613 26.79 36.88 12.82
CA TRP A 613 25.37 36.92 13.18
C TRP A 613 24.91 38.37 13.36
N SER A 614 23.72 38.68 12.85
CA SER A 614 23.05 39.97 13.01
C SER A 614 21.59 39.77 13.42
N ALA A 615 21.06 40.72 14.20
CA ALA A 615 19.67 40.70 14.61
C ALA A 615 18.79 41.35 13.53
N LEU A 616 17.58 40.81 13.34
CA LEU A 616 16.62 41.37 12.39
C LEU A 616 15.73 42.40 13.11
N GLY A 617 16.20 43.65 13.13
CA GLY A 617 15.57 44.73 13.91
C GLY A 617 15.64 44.46 15.41
N THR A 618 14.54 44.66 16.13
CA THR A 618 14.44 44.31 17.57
C THR A 618 14.03 42.86 17.82
N GLY A 619 13.84 42.05 16.77
CA GLY A 619 13.43 40.65 16.85
C GLY A 619 11.96 40.45 17.20
N MET A 620 11.64 39.33 17.86
CA MET A 620 10.27 38.86 18.13
C MET A 620 9.92 38.97 19.62
N SER A 621 8.62 39.04 19.95
CA SER A 621 8.16 38.96 21.35
C SER A 621 7.99 37.54 21.90
N GLY A 622 8.26 36.52 21.07
CA GLY A 622 8.09 35.12 21.44
C GLY A 622 8.74 34.19 20.41
N LYS A 623 8.69 32.89 20.70
CA LYS A 623 9.40 31.83 19.98
C LYS A 623 9.07 31.81 18.50
N VAL A 624 10.10 31.62 17.68
CA VAL A 624 9.96 31.36 16.24
C VAL A 624 10.07 29.86 16.01
N LYS A 625 9.02 29.27 15.43
CA LYS A 625 8.91 27.82 15.21
C LYS A 625 9.07 27.41 13.75
N ALA A 626 8.88 28.34 12.83
CA ALA A 626 9.03 28.09 11.40
C ALA A 626 9.64 29.31 10.70
N LEU A 627 10.50 29.03 9.72
CA LEU A 627 11.09 30.02 8.82
C LEU A 627 10.97 29.50 7.39
N ALA A 628 10.66 30.38 6.44
CA ALA A 628 10.72 30.09 5.01
C ALA A 628 11.16 31.33 4.24
N CYS A 629 11.90 31.14 3.15
CA CYS A 629 12.29 32.22 2.24
C CYS A 629 11.54 32.08 0.92
N ASP A 630 11.03 33.18 0.36
CA ASP A 630 10.51 33.18 -1.00
C ASP A 630 11.62 33.40 -2.04
N PRO A 631 11.35 33.16 -3.34
CA PRO A 631 12.35 33.37 -4.40
C PRO A 631 12.86 34.81 -4.53
N SER A 632 12.17 35.80 -3.94
CA SER A 632 12.61 37.21 -3.94
C SER A 632 13.55 37.53 -2.78
N GLY A 633 13.82 36.56 -1.89
CA GLY A 633 14.69 36.74 -0.72
C GLY A 633 13.97 37.30 0.50
N ASN A 634 12.63 37.37 0.51
CA ASN A 634 11.92 37.75 1.72
C ASN A 634 11.88 36.56 2.69
N LEU A 635 12.06 36.83 3.98
CA LEU A 635 11.93 35.84 5.03
C LEU A 635 10.54 35.92 5.67
N TYR A 636 9.89 34.78 5.85
CA TYR A 636 8.66 34.65 6.62
C TYR A 636 8.96 33.92 7.92
N ALA A 637 8.46 34.47 9.03
CA ALA A 637 8.56 33.87 10.36
C ALA A 637 7.17 33.50 10.86
N GLY A 638 7.06 32.30 11.45
CA GLY A 638 5.85 31.78 12.09
C GLY A 638 6.16 31.28 13.51
N GLY A 639 5.25 31.51 14.45
CA GLY A 639 5.50 31.08 15.84
C GLY A 639 4.45 31.54 16.86
N GLU A 640 4.93 31.97 18.02
CA GLU A 640 4.09 32.33 19.18
C GLU A 640 4.05 33.86 19.44
N PHE A 641 4.78 34.63 18.66
CA PHE A 641 4.96 36.07 18.86
C PHE A 641 3.75 36.93 18.46
N THR A 642 3.67 38.12 19.04
CA THR A 642 2.64 39.14 18.79
C THR A 642 3.24 40.49 18.37
N THR A 643 4.56 40.62 18.39
CA THR A 643 5.27 41.73 17.75
C THR A 643 6.52 41.23 17.03
N ALA A 644 6.83 41.84 15.88
CA ALA A 644 8.04 41.61 15.10
C ALA A 644 8.68 42.97 14.76
N GLY A 645 9.91 43.22 15.19
CA GLY A 645 10.57 44.51 14.98
C GLY A 645 9.84 45.71 15.60
N GLY A 646 9.05 45.49 16.66
CA GLY A 646 8.18 46.51 17.26
C GLY A 646 6.83 46.72 16.53
N VAL A 647 6.61 46.06 15.39
CA VAL A 647 5.33 46.07 14.67
C VAL A 647 4.40 45.03 15.29
N THR A 648 3.16 45.42 15.56
CA THR A 648 2.11 44.47 15.99
C THR A 648 1.79 43.51 14.86
N VAL A 649 1.92 42.22 15.14
CA VAL A 649 1.63 41.11 14.23
C VAL A 649 0.91 40.02 15.03
N ASN A 650 0.37 39.00 14.38
CA ASN A 650 -0.16 37.84 15.11
C ASN A 650 0.43 36.56 14.53
N ARG A 651 1.51 36.10 15.17
CA ARG A 651 2.13 34.76 14.99
C ARG A 651 2.70 34.47 13.60
N ILE A 652 2.63 35.43 12.69
CA ILE A 652 3.22 35.39 11.35
C ILE A 652 3.66 36.79 10.91
N ALA A 653 4.84 36.91 10.34
CA ALA A 653 5.41 38.18 9.86
C ALA A 653 6.36 37.98 8.66
N LYS A 654 6.50 39.02 7.83
CA LYS A 654 7.40 39.06 6.67
C LYS A 654 8.52 40.06 6.91
N TRP A 655 9.76 39.68 6.61
CA TRP A 655 10.94 40.52 6.56
C TRP A 655 11.35 40.74 5.10
N ASP A 656 11.47 42.00 4.70
CA ASP A 656 11.83 42.41 3.33
C ASP A 656 13.33 42.69 3.13
N GLY A 657 14.15 42.35 4.15
CA GLY A 657 15.57 42.70 4.19
C GLY A 657 15.88 43.91 5.08
N ALA A 658 14.87 44.71 5.45
CA ALA A 658 15.04 45.89 6.30
C ALA A 658 13.96 46.06 7.37
N ASN A 659 12.72 45.62 7.12
CA ASN A 659 11.57 45.84 7.99
C ASN A 659 10.72 44.59 8.13
N TRP A 660 10.15 44.42 9.34
CA TRP A 660 9.09 43.45 9.59
C TRP A 660 7.73 44.05 9.24
N THR A 661 6.88 43.27 8.59
CA THR A 661 5.51 43.63 8.23
C THR A 661 4.53 42.53 8.62
N ALA A 662 3.31 42.93 9.00
CA ALA A 662 2.21 42.01 9.26
C ALA A 662 1.63 41.45 7.95
N LEU A 663 1.17 40.20 7.96
CA LEU A 663 0.39 39.61 6.85
C LEU A 663 -1.09 39.64 7.24
N GLY A 664 -1.77 40.73 6.88
CA GLY A 664 -3.12 41.01 7.37
C GLY A 664 -3.16 41.12 8.90
N SER A 665 -4.25 40.67 9.52
CA SER A 665 -4.36 40.58 10.98
C SER A 665 -3.74 39.30 11.59
N GLY A 666 -3.15 38.42 10.77
CA GLY A 666 -2.42 37.22 11.20
C GLY A 666 -3.32 36.06 11.68
N THR A 667 -2.78 35.14 12.48
CA THR A 667 -3.48 33.89 12.89
C THR A 667 -3.92 33.90 14.36
N ASN A 668 -5.01 33.18 14.67
CA ASN A 668 -5.51 33.06 16.05
C ASN A 668 -4.72 32.07 16.93
N HIS A 669 -3.88 31.22 16.36
CA HIS A 669 -3.02 30.28 17.08
C HIS A 669 -1.69 30.06 16.34
N HIS A 670 -0.75 29.37 16.99
CA HIS A 670 0.62 29.16 16.54
C HIS A 670 0.74 28.63 15.09
N VAL A 671 1.65 29.25 14.35
CA VAL A 671 2.14 28.78 13.05
C VAL A 671 3.41 27.99 13.29
N VAL A 672 3.45 26.74 12.83
CA VAL A 672 4.57 25.82 13.10
C VAL A 672 5.17 25.23 11.82
N ALA A 673 4.58 25.49 10.66
CA ALA A 673 5.14 25.13 9.36
C ALA A 673 4.92 26.26 8.36
N LEU A 674 5.94 26.56 7.56
CA LEU A 674 5.91 27.53 6.47
C LEU A 674 6.59 26.93 5.25
N ALA A 675 6.03 27.15 4.07
CA ALA A 675 6.66 26.82 2.79
C ALA A 675 6.28 27.86 1.74
N CYS A 676 7.21 28.19 0.84
CA CYS A 676 6.94 29.07 -0.30
C CYS A 676 6.94 28.28 -1.59
N ASP A 677 6.05 28.61 -2.53
CA ASP A 677 6.13 28.10 -3.89
C ASP A 677 7.02 28.99 -4.78
N SER A 678 7.27 28.52 -6.00
CA SER A 678 8.09 29.24 -6.99
C SER A 678 7.47 30.56 -7.48
N ALA A 679 6.16 30.76 -7.25
CA ALA A 679 5.49 32.03 -7.54
C ALA A 679 5.59 33.03 -6.39
N GLY A 680 6.15 32.62 -5.24
CA GLY A 680 6.27 33.46 -4.04
C GLY A 680 5.04 33.44 -3.14
N ASN A 681 4.07 32.55 -3.37
CA ASN A 681 2.98 32.36 -2.42
C ASN A 681 3.50 31.64 -1.18
N LEU A 682 2.99 32.02 -0.02
CA LEU A 682 3.33 31.41 1.26
C LEU A 682 2.19 30.48 1.70
N TYR A 683 2.53 29.25 2.08
CA TYR A 683 1.64 28.33 2.77
C TYR A 683 1.98 28.31 4.25
N ALA A 684 0.99 28.51 5.10
CA ALA A 684 1.12 28.48 6.54
C ALA A 684 0.34 27.32 7.13
N GLY A 685 1.01 26.52 7.95
CA GLY A 685 0.44 25.38 8.66
C GLY A 685 0.63 25.52 10.17
N GLY A 686 -0.36 25.06 10.94
CA GLY A 686 -0.16 24.92 12.37
C GLY A 686 -1.39 24.54 13.17
N HIS A 687 -1.65 25.28 14.24
CA HIS A 687 -2.73 25.00 15.20
C HIS A 687 -3.95 25.93 15.03
N PHE A 688 -3.86 26.93 14.15
CA PHE A 688 -4.88 27.96 13.97
C PHE A 688 -6.15 27.42 13.32
N THR A 689 -7.26 28.13 13.52
CA THR A 689 -8.54 27.88 12.87
C THR A 689 -9.04 29.09 12.09
N THR A 690 -8.41 30.25 12.29
CA THR A 690 -8.67 31.46 11.51
C THR A 690 -7.39 32.19 11.17
N VAL A 691 -7.34 32.78 9.98
CA VAL A 691 -6.29 33.70 9.55
C VAL A 691 -6.96 34.92 8.93
N ASP A 692 -6.52 36.12 9.30
CA ASP A 692 -7.08 37.37 8.83
C ASP A 692 -8.62 37.47 8.86
N GLY A 693 -9.24 36.92 9.91
CA GLY A 693 -10.69 36.87 10.08
C GLY A 693 -11.41 35.82 9.22
N ILE A 694 -10.75 35.15 8.27
CA ILE A 694 -11.31 34.04 7.50
C ILE A 694 -11.14 32.71 8.24
N SER A 695 -12.10 31.80 8.06
CA SER A 695 -12.02 30.43 8.59
C SER A 695 -11.05 29.61 7.75
N ALA A 696 -9.97 29.11 8.37
CA ALA A 696 -8.96 28.30 7.72
C ALA A 696 -8.45 27.26 8.73
N ASN A 697 -8.85 26.00 8.55
CA ASN A 697 -8.55 24.94 9.50
C ASN A 697 -7.12 24.45 9.32
N ARG A 698 -6.22 24.95 10.18
CA ARG A 698 -4.82 24.50 10.36
C ARG A 698 -3.90 24.74 9.18
N ILE A 699 -4.42 25.18 8.03
CA ILE A 699 -3.64 25.50 6.83
C ILE A 699 -4.28 26.64 6.01
N ALA A 700 -3.44 27.53 5.46
CA ALA A 700 -3.86 28.65 4.63
C ALA A 700 -2.76 29.06 3.63
N LYS A 701 -3.15 29.74 2.55
CA LYS A 701 -2.26 30.32 1.53
C LYS A 701 -2.32 31.84 1.57
N TRP A 702 -1.17 32.49 1.44
CA TRP A 702 -1.01 33.92 1.22
C TRP A 702 -0.46 34.16 -0.18
N ASP A 703 -1.16 34.96 -0.97
CA ASP A 703 -0.83 35.24 -2.37
C ASP A 703 0.08 36.47 -2.58
N GLY A 704 0.57 37.06 -1.49
CA GLY A 704 1.29 38.33 -1.49
C GLY A 704 0.44 39.51 -1.01
N ALA A 705 -0.89 39.40 -1.02
CA ALA A 705 -1.82 40.44 -0.60
C ALA A 705 -2.97 39.96 0.28
N ASN A 706 -3.45 38.73 0.09
CA ASN A 706 -4.62 38.17 0.77
C ASN A 706 -4.39 36.74 1.24
N TRP A 707 -5.07 36.37 2.32
CA TRP A 707 -5.17 34.99 2.78
C TRP A 707 -6.34 34.26 2.13
N SER A 708 -6.15 32.99 1.81
CA SER A 708 -7.20 32.05 1.41
C SER A 708 -7.09 30.73 2.15
N ALA A 709 -8.24 30.11 2.44
CA ALA A 709 -8.31 28.75 2.96
C ALA A 709 -8.09 27.74 1.82
N LEU A 710 -7.54 26.57 2.15
CA LEU A 710 -7.40 25.46 1.20
C LEU A 710 -8.56 24.48 1.44
N GLY A 711 -9.69 24.73 0.76
CA GLY A 711 -10.93 23.99 1.01
C GLY A 711 -11.31 24.01 2.49
N ASP A 712 -11.74 22.87 3.03
CA ASP A 712 -12.09 22.70 4.44
C ASP A 712 -10.87 22.56 5.37
N GLY A 713 -9.65 22.54 4.82
CA GLY A 713 -8.41 22.32 5.56
C GLY A 713 -8.27 20.91 6.14
N VAL A 714 -7.63 20.79 7.30
CA VAL A 714 -7.39 19.51 7.99
C VAL A 714 -7.89 19.54 9.44
N ASN A 715 -8.25 18.37 9.99
CA ASN A 715 -8.88 18.30 11.33
C ASN A 715 -7.92 18.39 12.52
N ASN A 716 -6.60 18.34 12.31
CA ASN A 716 -5.61 18.43 13.38
C ASN A 716 -4.32 19.10 12.90
N SER A 717 -3.27 19.11 13.73
CA SER A 717 -2.12 19.98 13.52
C SER A 717 -1.34 19.61 12.28
N VAL A 718 -0.95 20.64 11.54
CA VAL A 718 0.06 20.56 10.49
C VAL A 718 1.40 20.86 11.13
N TYR A 719 2.39 19.98 10.95
CA TYR A 719 3.75 20.15 11.47
C TYR A 719 4.78 20.37 10.36
N SER A 720 4.49 19.98 9.11
CA SER A 720 5.40 20.19 7.99
C SER A 720 4.65 20.42 6.68
N LEU A 721 5.25 21.23 5.82
CA LEU A 721 4.77 21.56 4.48
C LEU A 721 5.91 21.38 3.48
N ALA A 722 5.62 20.84 2.29
CA ALA A 722 6.56 20.80 1.18
C ALA A 722 5.82 21.08 -0.13
N VAL A 723 6.36 21.96 -0.97
CA VAL A 723 5.73 22.35 -2.24
C VAL A 723 6.58 21.86 -3.42
N THR A 724 5.97 21.20 -4.40
CA THR A 724 6.66 20.77 -5.61
C THR A 724 6.86 21.95 -6.56
N THR A 725 7.74 21.77 -7.54
CA THR A 725 7.91 22.73 -8.64
C THR A 725 6.65 22.87 -9.51
N ALA A 726 5.77 21.87 -9.51
CA ALA A 726 4.48 21.91 -10.18
C ALA A 726 3.41 22.69 -9.38
N GLY A 727 3.69 23.06 -8.13
CA GLY A 727 2.78 23.79 -7.25
C GLY A 727 1.91 22.89 -6.35
N ASP A 728 2.11 21.57 -6.38
CA ASP A 728 1.45 20.65 -5.47
C ASP A 728 1.97 20.85 -4.05
N LEU A 729 1.07 20.93 -3.07
CA LEU A 729 1.42 21.05 -1.66
C LEU A 729 1.22 19.72 -0.94
N TYR A 730 2.28 19.21 -0.33
CA TYR A 730 2.23 18.10 0.61
C TYR A 730 2.21 18.60 2.04
N VAL A 731 1.35 17.99 2.84
CA VAL A 731 1.09 18.38 4.22
C VAL A 731 1.26 17.19 5.13
N GLY A 732 2.02 17.36 6.20
CA GLY A 732 2.32 16.32 7.18
C GLY A 732 1.97 16.80 8.58
N GLY A 733 1.39 15.93 9.40
CA GLY A 733 0.98 16.33 10.74
C GLY A 733 0.43 15.21 11.62
N SER A 734 -0.51 15.57 12.50
CA SER A 734 -1.28 14.62 13.35
C SER A 734 -2.75 14.51 12.95
N PHE A 735 -3.11 15.02 11.76
CA PHE A 735 -4.48 14.99 11.23
C PHE A 735 -4.83 13.62 10.68
N THR A 736 -6.13 13.34 10.67
CA THR A 736 -6.71 12.11 10.13
C THR A 736 -7.73 12.39 9.02
N THR A 737 -8.02 13.68 8.76
CA THR A 737 -8.82 14.07 7.60
C THR A 737 -8.25 15.32 6.93
N ALA A 738 -8.43 15.41 5.61
CA ALA A 738 -8.10 16.55 4.77
C ALA A 738 -9.20 16.77 3.73
N GLY A 739 -9.81 17.96 3.71
CA GLY A 739 -10.95 18.24 2.82
C GLY A 739 -12.17 17.34 3.04
N GLY A 740 -12.36 16.81 4.27
CA GLY A 740 -13.41 15.85 4.60
C GLY A 740 -13.02 14.38 4.38
N GLU A 741 -12.00 14.11 3.57
CA GLU A 741 -11.55 12.75 3.26
C GLU A 741 -10.67 12.16 4.36
N THR A 742 -10.77 10.86 4.59
CA THR A 742 -9.91 10.15 5.56
C THR A 742 -8.51 9.98 5.01
N VAL A 743 -7.51 10.42 5.77
CA VAL A 743 -6.10 10.35 5.39
C VAL A 743 -5.25 9.95 6.58
N ASN A 744 -4.10 9.30 6.35
CA ASN A 744 -3.21 8.88 7.43
C ASN A 744 -2.04 9.86 7.55
N ARG A 745 -2.31 11.05 8.10
CA ARG A 745 -1.32 12.06 8.53
C ARG A 745 -0.46 12.69 7.42
N ILE A 746 -0.70 12.31 6.17
CA ILE A 746 -0.15 12.93 4.96
C ILE A 746 -1.29 13.17 3.98
N ALA A 747 -1.35 14.37 3.42
CA ALA A 747 -2.28 14.70 2.35
C ALA A 747 -1.59 15.57 1.30
N LYS A 748 -2.14 15.53 0.08
CA LYS A 748 -1.73 16.36 -1.05
C LYS A 748 -2.86 17.33 -1.38
N TRP A 749 -2.50 18.59 -1.62
CA TRP A 749 -3.36 19.61 -2.22
C TRP A 749 -2.81 19.97 -3.61
N ASP A 750 -3.62 19.81 -4.64
CA ASP A 750 -3.23 20.02 -6.05
C ASP A 750 -3.54 21.43 -6.58
N GLY A 751 -3.94 22.35 -5.70
CA GLY A 751 -4.43 23.67 -6.05
C GLY A 751 -5.95 23.79 -6.01
N ASN A 752 -6.68 22.68 -6.11
CA ASN A 752 -8.15 22.65 -6.14
C ASN A 752 -8.76 21.72 -5.09
N ALA A 753 -8.16 20.56 -4.84
CA ALA A 753 -8.72 19.51 -4.00
C ALA A 753 -7.67 18.83 -3.11
N TRP A 754 -8.16 18.30 -1.98
CA TRP A 754 -7.39 17.43 -1.11
C TRP A 754 -7.46 15.99 -1.60
N SER A 755 -6.36 15.26 -1.48
CA SER A 755 -6.29 13.82 -1.66
C SER A 755 -5.40 13.18 -0.59
N GLY A 756 -5.72 11.94 -0.22
CA GLY A 756 -4.81 11.11 0.56
C GLY A 756 -3.53 10.84 -0.23
N PHE A 757 -2.39 10.78 0.45
CA PHE A 757 -1.12 10.40 -0.19
C PHE A 757 -0.76 8.96 0.17
N ALA A 758 -0.86 8.07 -0.82
CA ALA A 758 -0.69 6.62 -0.64
C ALA A 758 -1.56 6.11 0.53
N THR A 759 -1.05 5.16 1.32
CA THR A 759 -1.72 4.69 2.55
C THR A 759 -1.36 5.53 3.79
N GLY A 760 -0.53 6.57 3.64
CA GLY A 760 0.00 7.43 4.69
C GLY A 760 0.91 6.73 5.72
N VAL A 761 0.90 7.21 6.97
CA VAL A 761 1.79 6.72 8.05
C VAL A 761 1.08 6.49 9.39
N GLY A 762 1.66 5.59 10.20
CA GLY A 762 1.08 5.14 11.47
C GLY A 762 1.19 6.15 12.64
N ALA A 763 2.02 7.19 12.54
CA ALA A 763 2.24 8.18 13.59
C ALA A 763 2.59 9.57 13.01
N ASN A 764 2.76 10.58 13.87
CA ASN A 764 2.95 11.97 13.46
C ASN A 764 4.09 12.16 12.46
N VAL A 765 3.83 12.96 11.44
CA VAL A 765 4.84 13.45 10.49
C VAL A 765 5.35 14.79 10.98
N TYR A 766 6.67 14.91 11.14
CA TYR A 766 7.32 16.14 11.60
C TYR A 766 8.17 16.81 10.52
N ALA A 767 8.54 16.08 9.47
CA ALA A 767 9.35 16.61 8.38
C ALA A 767 8.86 16.06 7.02
N LEU A 768 8.75 16.96 6.05
CA LEU A 768 8.52 16.67 4.65
C LEU A 768 9.55 17.43 3.82
N THR A 769 10.11 16.78 2.81
CA THR A 769 10.90 17.44 1.77
C THR A 769 10.69 16.73 0.44
N ILE A 770 11.01 17.40 -0.66
CA ILE A 770 10.84 16.86 -2.01
C ILE A 770 12.21 16.79 -2.65
N ASP A 771 12.53 15.65 -3.25
CA ASP A 771 13.79 15.45 -3.94
C ASP A 771 13.79 16.10 -5.35
N ARG A 772 14.87 15.92 -6.12
CA ARG A 772 14.94 16.46 -7.49
C ARG A 772 14.05 15.71 -8.50
N GLY A 773 13.69 14.47 -8.21
CA GLY A 773 12.78 13.65 -9.01
C GLY A 773 11.31 14.01 -8.80
N GLY A 774 10.99 14.76 -7.74
CA GLY A 774 9.63 15.07 -7.32
C GLY A 774 9.08 14.09 -6.27
N ASP A 775 9.92 13.19 -5.76
CA ASP A 775 9.56 12.21 -4.74
C ASP A 775 9.51 12.85 -3.36
N LEU A 776 8.48 12.47 -2.59
CA LEU A 776 8.27 12.97 -1.24
C LEU A 776 9.08 12.14 -0.23
N CYS A 777 10.01 12.79 0.46
CA CYS A 777 10.70 12.23 1.63
C CYS A 777 9.97 12.63 2.91
N VAL A 778 9.69 11.65 3.77
CA VAL A 778 8.86 11.81 4.97
C VAL A 778 9.66 11.42 6.21
N GLY A 779 9.66 12.28 7.22
CA GLY A 779 10.26 12.04 8.53
C GLY A 779 9.24 12.24 9.65
N GLY A 780 9.27 11.39 10.67
CA GLY A 780 8.33 11.46 11.78
C GLY A 780 8.59 10.39 12.83
N ALA A 781 7.61 10.17 13.70
CA ALA A 781 7.67 9.16 14.77
C ALA A 781 7.08 7.80 14.37
N PHE A 782 6.85 7.57 13.08
CA PHE A 782 6.20 6.36 12.58
C PHE A 782 7.20 5.22 12.35
N THR A 783 6.72 3.99 12.52
CA THR A 783 7.46 2.75 12.27
C THR A 783 7.00 2.04 10.98
N ALA A 784 6.03 2.62 10.28
CA ALA A 784 5.50 2.11 9.03
C ALA A 784 5.06 3.26 8.12
N ALA A 785 5.34 3.12 6.83
CA ALA A 785 4.96 4.05 5.77
C ALA A 785 4.56 3.25 4.52
N GLY A 786 3.51 3.68 3.82
CA GLY A 786 3.11 3.02 2.56
C GLY A 786 2.66 1.57 2.72
N GLY A 787 2.25 1.15 3.92
CA GLY A 787 1.89 -0.25 4.24
C GLY A 787 3.08 -1.18 4.50
N ALA A 788 4.31 -0.68 4.47
CA ALA A 788 5.53 -1.41 4.82
C ALA A 788 6.10 -0.93 6.16
N LEU A 789 6.80 -1.82 6.88
CA LEU A 789 7.61 -1.43 8.04
C LEU A 789 8.79 -0.57 7.56
N ALA A 790 9.02 0.56 8.23
CA ALA A 790 10.04 1.55 7.90
C ALA A 790 11.40 1.24 8.54
#